data_AF-A0A166MLR0-F1
#
_entry.id   AF-A0A166MLR0-F1
#
_cell.length_a   1.000
_cell.length_b   1.000
_cell.length_c   1.000
_cell.angle_alpha   90.00
_cell.angle_beta   90.00
_cell.angle_gamma   90.00
#
_symmetry.space_group_name_H-M   'P 1'
#
loop_
_entity.id
_entity.type
_entity.pdbx_description
1 polymer ?
#
loop_
_entity_poly.entity_id
_entity_poly.type
_entity_poly.pdbx_seq_one_letter_code
_entity_poly.pdbx_strand_id
1 'polypeptide(L)'
;MAKDVPRTEENDDLNPRPAKRAKLTPPPSSPLSSCPPSQTTPSQQHLVSEVPTSTATIDPTGEFSKLSPSQLLLSLPRILLHPPSHPLHARSLHVSLLAFRRALSLPVLSPEEECRAWTGLAETGLRVVGGGFCDSDVKSNNDEHEWARGVEMEVEKAISKGLLISQNHPSLRSYRHHLTILSAQLSIWQHSFKYAKSQLRRLVQTFLPSDPRSTVYGAWLELISTLATPHAPPSAQAASAPRNDDTPTKSYPSVDTRKQDVYAALSAVASLRALAKGNDHEDICLLADVIRLRIIFERESDQGSADEEGESELSRSLSACEQGLGITFEVDAGPQSKPSSSTTTAPQSLSKDITTSTPLITSLRLQTLTLGILHHTQKGLASAAGARLVKLHALCDAGALDPTIPPTSASDSAPFDPRDGEGRVEVILPRKVENGKAVTNAERMWVSVPHPRCMLLLSYLVSATSKRDAVGRKPKRKMYASEGLKVAAKEHEAEILLPAWSSTADVSLVSTTTAHIHADLLSELIGISILRSDFPTALSSLDKLIAFTRNHRLWDAYAPLVTLHHAHVAHALGKVDKAGECYRVAAHLAGDRRRGDGEAVAGSYVRAAARAGEAALRIGLARREYEGINTKALGAAVVKESRRMGGTLEAVGKVIESCLSTEILKSKECLRDALTLASTGQDNYLRALILALIGVHYLHTAGEHAHDVLETCEQLVAGLGASGDSKRKAGDPDRDKAVNEKDRKGETDAVGNAPLRLWIGERFLEMYKRKGKDKKALAQAAANKGYQLAVEKLSDI
;
A
#
# COMPACT_ATOMS: atom_id res chain seq x y z
N MET A 1 -20.61 62.46 37.13
CA MET A 1 -21.59 61.92 38.09
C MET A 1 -21.57 60.41 37.98
N ALA A 2 -21.21 59.74 39.08
CA ALA A 2 -21.31 58.30 39.39
C ALA A 2 -20.56 57.30 38.48
N LYS A 3 -19.94 56.23 38.98
CA LYS A 3 -19.26 55.87 40.25
C LYS A 3 -18.68 54.48 39.96
N ASP A 4 -17.41 54.26 40.31
CA ASP A 4 -16.74 52.97 40.23
C ASP A 4 -17.44 51.90 41.10
N VAL A 5 -17.54 50.67 40.58
CA VAL A 5 -17.93 49.47 41.32
C VAL A 5 -16.91 48.35 40.99
N PRO A 6 -16.32 47.67 41.99
CA PRO A 6 -15.32 46.64 41.77
C PRO A 6 -15.94 45.26 41.51
N ARG A 7 -15.28 44.45 40.68
CA ARG A 7 -15.58 43.03 40.49
C ARG A 7 -14.97 42.22 41.64
N THR A 8 -15.82 41.50 42.36
CA THR A 8 -15.45 40.41 43.27
C THR A 8 -15.26 39.13 42.48
N GLU A 9 -14.09 38.49 42.66
CA GLU A 9 -13.82 37.12 42.21
C GLU A 9 -14.40 36.14 43.24
N GLU A 10 -15.38 35.33 42.84
CA GLU A 10 -15.82 34.12 43.56
C GLU A 10 -15.23 32.91 42.85
N ASN A 11 -14.40 32.17 43.59
CA ASN A 11 -13.68 30.97 43.18
C ASN A 11 -14.33 29.79 43.94
N ASP A 12 -15.29 29.10 43.32
CA ASP A 12 -15.88 27.87 43.84
C ASP A 12 -15.35 26.67 43.05
N ASP A 13 -14.19 26.17 43.49
CA ASP A 13 -13.55 24.97 42.97
C ASP A 13 -13.84 23.79 43.93
N LEU A 14 -15.07 23.25 43.85
CA LEU A 14 -15.50 22.06 44.59
C LEU A 14 -15.09 20.79 43.86
N ASN A 15 -13.82 20.38 43.99
CA ASN A 15 -13.46 18.99 43.73
C ASN A 15 -12.19 18.56 44.52
N PRO A 16 -12.30 17.74 45.59
CA PRO A 16 -11.15 17.34 46.37
C PRO A 16 -10.31 16.31 45.59
N ARG A 17 -9.07 16.68 45.26
CA ARG A 17 -8.05 15.75 44.75
C ARG A 17 -7.79 14.62 45.77
N PRO A 18 -7.71 13.35 45.34
CA PRO A 18 -7.34 12.26 46.25
C PRO A 18 -5.88 12.39 46.70
N ALA A 19 -5.68 12.31 48.01
CA ALA A 19 -4.38 12.42 48.67
C ALA A 19 -3.41 11.30 48.23
N LYS A 20 -2.14 11.69 48.04
CA LYS A 20 -1.00 10.79 47.78
C LYS A 20 -0.92 9.71 48.86
N ARG A 21 -0.97 8.45 48.42
CA ARG A 21 -0.75 7.25 49.24
C ARG A 21 0.64 7.30 49.87
N ALA A 22 0.70 7.39 51.20
CA ALA A 22 1.93 7.32 51.98
C ALA A 22 2.59 5.93 51.85
N LYS A 23 3.92 5.92 51.73
CA LYS A 23 4.77 4.72 51.81
C LYS A 23 4.63 4.09 53.20
N LEU A 24 4.12 2.87 53.26
CA LEU A 24 4.20 2.03 54.45
C LEU A 24 5.62 1.47 54.58
N THR A 25 6.23 1.72 55.72
CA THR A 25 7.47 1.13 56.24
C THR A 25 7.30 -0.36 56.50
N PRO A 26 8.35 -1.20 56.31
CA PRO A 26 8.30 -2.62 56.62
C PRO A 26 8.40 -2.86 58.14
N PRO A 27 7.74 -3.91 58.68
CA PRO A 27 7.84 -4.26 60.09
C PRO A 27 9.18 -4.95 60.42
N PRO A 28 9.61 -4.88 61.69
CA PRO A 28 10.92 -5.36 62.12
C PRO A 28 10.98 -6.89 62.28
N SER A 29 12.12 -7.43 61.89
CA SER A 29 12.62 -8.78 62.16
C SER A 29 12.52 -9.15 63.64
N SER A 30 12.00 -10.35 63.93
CA SER A 30 12.14 -11.01 65.24
C SER A 30 12.93 -12.32 65.10
N PRO A 31 13.61 -12.76 66.18
CA PRO A 31 14.82 -13.57 66.07
C PRO A 31 14.57 -15.07 66.12
N LEU A 32 15.59 -15.76 65.61
CA LEU A 32 15.88 -17.18 65.65
C LEU A 32 15.49 -17.88 66.96
N SER A 33 14.72 -18.97 66.82
CA SER A 33 14.61 -20.02 67.83
C SER A 33 15.22 -21.31 67.28
N SER A 34 16.00 -21.95 68.14
CA SER A 34 16.98 -23.00 67.93
C SER A 34 16.44 -24.42 68.14
N CYS A 35 17.18 -25.40 67.58
CA CYS A 35 17.34 -26.84 67.91
C CYS A 35 16.78 -27.83 66.87
N PRO A 36 17.34 -29.07 66.78
CA PRO A 36 18.76 -29.47 66.74
C PRO A 36 19.02 -30.44 65.54
N PRO A 37 20.24 -31.02 65.37
CA PRO A 37 20.66 -31.61 64.10
C PRO A 37 20.29 -33.09 63.99
N SER A 38 20.07 -33.57 62.76
CA SER A 38 20.18 -35.00 62.43
C SER A 38 20.81 -35.13 61.05
N GLN A 39 22.05 -35.60 61.08
CA GLN A 39 22.81 -36.09 59.94
C GLN A 39 22.24 -37.46 59.53
N THR A 40 22.08 -37.71 58.22
CA THR A 40 22.83 -38.75 57.46
C THR A 40 22.14 -39.14 56.14
N THR A 41 22.78 -38.70 55.04
CA THR A 41 23.06 -39.41 53.77
C THR A 41 21.96 -39.88 52.80
N PRO A 42 22.31 -40.00 51.49
CA PRO A 42 21.38 -39.82 50.38
C PRO A 42 20.96 -41.14 49.72
N SER A 43 19.80 -41.13 49.07
CA SER A 43 19.50 -42.08 47.99
C SER A 43 18.87 -41.32 46.84
N GLN A 44 19.67 -41.17 45.79
CA GLN A 44 19.25 -40.76 44.46
C GLN A 44 18.28 -41.83 43.93
N GLN A 45 17.04 -41.44 43.63
CA GLN A 45 16.24 -42.11 42.63
C GLN A 45 15.77 -41.07 41.61
N HIS A 46 16.44 -41.14 40.47
CA HIS A 46 16.23 -40.41 39.24
C HIS A 46 14.91 -40.92 38.63
N LEU A 47 13.78 -40.24 38.88
CA LEU A 47 12.55 -40.47 38.10
C LEU A 47 12.64 -39.65 36.81
N VAL A 48 13.34 -40.22 35.83
CA VAL A 48 13.28 -39.81 34.43
C VAL A 48 11.94 -40.29 33.89
N SER A 49 11.02 -39.37 33.66
CA SER A 49 9.82 -39.66 32.88
C SER A 49 10.20 -39.65 31.41
N GLU A 50 10.70 -40.78 30.91
CA GLU A 50 10.82 -41.04 29.47
C GLU A 50 9.40 -41.09 28.87
N VAL A 51 9.14 -40.26 27.86
CA VAL A 51 7.96 -40.42 27.00
C VAL A 51 8.37 -41.39 25.90
N PRO A 52 7.86 -42.64 25.88
CA PRO A 52 8.22 -43.57 24.83
C PRO A 52 7.50 -43.15 23.54
N THR A 53 8.27 -42.77 22.54
CA THR A 53 7.83 -42.65 21.15
C THR A 53 7.65 -44.06 20.57
N SER A 54 6.69 -44.80 21.11
CA SER A 54 6.19 -46.02 20.48
C SER A 54 5.23 -45.59 19.38
N THR A 55 5.57 -45.90 18.13
CA THR A 55 4.62 -45.97 17.03
C THR A 55 3.55 -47.00 17.40
N ALA A 56 2.55 -46.56 18.14
CA ALA A 56 1.40 -47.37 18.50
C ALA A 56 0.68 -47.72 17.19
N THR A 57 0.84 -48.98 16.77
CA THR A 57 -0.13 -49.66 15.92
C THR A 57 -1.50 -49.45 16.56
N ILE A 58 -2.29 -48.56 15.97
CA ILE A 58 -3.65 -48.26 16.42
C ILE A 58 -4.45 -49.55 16.22
N ASP A 59 -4.69 -50.30 17.30
CA ASP A 59 -5.63 -51.40 17.30
C ASP A 59 -7.01 -50.82 17.00
N PRO A 60 -7.64 -51.14 15.85
CA PRO A 60 -8.94 -50.57 15.46
C PRO A 60 -10.10 -51.08 16.34
N THR A 61 -9.81 -51.93 17.32
CA THR A 61 -10.78 -52.51 18.26
C THR A 61 -10.80 -51.84 19.64
N GLY A 62 -10.01 -50.78 19.85
CA GLY A 62 -10.05 -50.02 21.11
C GLY A 62 -11.38 -49.28 21.27
N GLU A 63 -12.13 -49.59 22.33
CA GLU A 63 -13.34 -48.83 22.70
C GLU A 63 -12.97 -47.35 22.93
N PHE A 64 -13.46 -46.45 22.05
CA PHE A 64 -13.24 -45.02 22.20
C PHE A 64 -13.84 -44.54 23.54
N SER A 65 -13.01 -43.94 24.40
CA SER A 65 -13.50 -43.31 25.61
C SER A 65 -14.45 -42.17 25.27
N LYS A 66 -15.61 -42.12 25.97
CA LYS A 66 -16.60 -41.07 25.75
C LYS A 66 -15.98 -39.71 26.11
N LEU A 67 -15.91 -38.79 25.14
CA LEU A 67 -15.50 -37.40 25.36
C LEU A 67 -16.35 -36.74 26.44
N SER A 68 -15.73 -36.01 27.37
CA SER A 68 -16.48 -35.28 28.38
C SER A 68 -17.32 -34.17 27.72
N PRO A 69 -18.50 -33.82 28.28
CA PRO A 69 -19.30 -32.72 27.75
C PRO A 69 -18.54 -31.38 27.68
N SER A 70 -17.64 -31.11 28.64
CA SER A 70 -16.79 -29.90 28.64
C SER A 70 -15.84 -29.87 27.45
N GLN A 71 -15.15 -30.99 27.18
CA GLN A 71 -14.22 -31.11 26.06
C GLN A 71 -14.93 -31.04 24.71
N LEU A 72 -16.12 -31.63 24.61
CA LEU A 72 -16.94 -31.53 23.39
C LEU A 72 -17.35 -30.09 23.14
N LEU A 73 -17.89 -29.37 24.13
CA LEU A 73 -18.32 -27.98 23.96
C LEU A 73 -17.14 -27.03 23.65
N LEU A 74 -15.96 -27.28 24.22
CA LEU A 74 -14.74 -26.51 23.93
C LEU A 74 -14.12 -26.80 22.55
N SER A 75 -14.36 -27.98 21.98
CA SER A 75 -13.84 -28.36 20.66
C SER A 75 -14.79 -28.01 19.52
N LEU A 76 -16.10 -27.98 19.80
CA LEU A 76 -17.16 -27.73 18.82
C LEU A 76 -16.98 -26.43 18.00
N PRO A 77 -16.57 -25.29 18.57
CA PRO A 77 -16.25 -24.09 17.79
C PRO A 77 -15.23 -24.32 16.69
N ARG A 78 -14.17 -25.11 16.94
CA ARG A 78 -13.15 -25.40 15.91
C ARG A 78 -13.67 -26.27 14.78
N ILE A 79 -14.68 -27.10 15.06
CA ILE A 79 -15.29 -28.03 14.10
C ILE A 79 -16.33 -27.30 13.24
N LEU A 80 -17.09 -26.39 13.85
CA LEU A 80 -18.20 -25.70 13.18
C LEU A 80 -17.79 -24.43 12.44
N LEU A 81 -16.58 -23.89 12.70
CA LEU A 81 -16.18 -22.60 12.17
C LEU A 81 -16.05 -22.65 10.64
N HIS A 82 -16.87 -21.85 9.97
CA HIS A 82 -16.78 -21.64 8.53
C HIS A 82 -15.95 -20.39 8.21
N PRO A 83 -15.27 -20.34 7.05
CA PRO A 83 -14.59 -19.12 6.59
C PRO A 83 -15.59 -17.98 6.37
N PRO A 84 -15.14 -16.72 6.48
CA PRO A 84 -16.01 -15.55 6.38
C PRO A 84 -16.67 -15.37 5.01
N SER A 85 -16.18 -16.05 3.97
CA SER A 85 -16.82 -16.10 2.64
C SER A 85 -18.04 -17.02 2.58
N HIS A 86 -18.18 -17.95 3.52
CA HIS A 86 -19.23 -18.97 3.51
C HIS A 86 -20.57 -18.42 4.05
N PRO A 87 -21.72 -18.75 3.43
CA PRO A 87 -23.04 -18.22 3.83
C PRO A 87 -23.45 -18.58 5.27
N LEU A 88 -22.90 -19.66 5.84
CA LEU A 88 -23.17 -20.08 7.23
C LEU A 88 -22.18 -19.51 8.24
N HIS A 89 -21.27 -18.60 7.86
CA HIS A 89 -20.27 -18.04 8.77
C HIS A 89 -20.89 -17.41 10.02
N ALA A 90 -21.85 -16.49 9.86
CA ALA A 90 -22.53 -15.84 10.98
C ALA A 90 -23.20 -16.85 11.93
N ARG A 91 -23.85 -17.88 11.36
CA ARG A 91 -24.47 -18.96 12.15
C ARG A 91 -23.42 -19.79 12.89
N SER A 92 -22.28 -20.08 12.27
CA SER A 92 -21.19 -20.80 12.95
C SER A 92 -20.60 -20.02 14.12
N LEU A 93 -20.46 -18.69 13.99
CA LEU A 93 -20.04 -17.82 15.09
C LEU A 93 -21.06 -17.83 16.22
N HIS A 94 -22.36 -17.72 15.89
CA HIS A 94 -23.44 -17.78 16.87
C HIS A 94 -23.44 -19.08 17.67
N VAL A 95 -23.39 -20.23 16.98
CA VAL A 95 -23.35 -21.55 17.63
C VAL A 95 -22.07 -21.71 18.46
N SER A 96 -20.95 -21.18 17.99
CA SER A 96 -19.68 -21.19 18.74
C SER A 96 -19.81 -20.40 20.06
N LEU A 97 -20.42 -19.21 20.03
CA LEU A 97 -20.70 -18.44 21.24
C LEU A 97 -21.64 -19.18 22.20
N LEU A 98 -22.70 -19.81 21.68
CA LEU A 98 -23.60 -20.63 22.50
C LEU A 98 -22.87 -21.80 23.15
N ALA A 99 -21.95 -22.45 22.44
CA ALA A 99 -21.15 -23.55 22.96
C ALA A 99 -20.26 -23.09 24.13
N PHE A 100 -19.58 -21.95 23.99
CA PHE A 100 -18.78 -21.37 25.07
C PHE A 100 -19.65 -20.93 26.27
N ARG A 101 -20.78 -20.25 26.03
CA ARG A 101 -21.74 -19.88 27.08
C ARG A 101 -22.25 -21.11 27.82
N ARG A 102 -22.54 -22.20 27.11
CA ARG A 102 -22.99 -23.46 27.70
C ARG A 102 -21.89 -24.15 28.48
N ALA A 103 -20.66 -24.17 27.97
CA ALA A 103 -19.51 -24.69 28.70
C ALA A 103 -19.34 -23.97 30.04
N LEU A 104 -19.37 -22.64 30.04
CA LEU A 104 -19.27 -21.80 31.25
C LEU A 104 -20.45 -21.96 32.23
N SER A 105 -21.58 -22.51 31.79
CA SER A 105 -22.72 -22.82 32.66
C SER A 105 -22.62 -24.17 33.39
N LEU A 106 -21.61 -24.99 33.05
CA LEU A 106 -21.40 -26.27 33.72
C LEU A 106 -20.87 -26.04 35.15
N PRO A 107 -21.38 -26.80 36.15
CA PRO A 107 -21.09 -26.53 37.56
C PRO A 107 -19.66 -26.89 37.98
N VAL A 108 -18.96 -27.73 37.22
CA VAL A 108 -17.60 -28.21 37.54
C VAL A 108 -16.76 -28.12 36.26
N LEU A 109 -15.95 -27.07 36.16
CA LEU A 109 -14.92 -26.93 35.15
C LEU A 109 -13.55 -26.85 35.84
N SER A 110 -12.55 -27.48 35.24
CA SER A 110 -11.17 -27.22 35.67
C SER A 110 -10.80 -25.76 35.35
N PRO A 111 -9.89 -25.13 36.12
CA PRO A 111 -9.45 -23.76 35.84
C PRO A 111 -8.90 -23.56 34.42
N GLU A 112 -8.29 -24.60 33.85
CA GLU A 112 -7.80 -24.59 32.47
C GLU A 112 -8.95 -24.59 31.44
N GLU A 113 -9.94 -25.46 31.60
CA GLU A 113 -11.12 -25.50 30.73
C GLU A 113 -11.92 -24.20 30.84
N GLU A 114 -12.09 -23.64 32.04
CA GLU A 114 -12.79 -22.38 32.26
C GLU A 114 -12.05 -21.21 31.59
N CYS A 115 -10.73 -21.12 31.79
CA CYS A 115 -9.91 -20.07 31.16
C CYS A 115 -9.94 -20.19 29.63
N ARG A 116 -9.90 -21.42 29.10
CA ARG A 116 -10.04 -21.69 27.66
C ARG A 116 -11.41 -21.32 27.12
N ALA A 117 -12.49 -21.59 27.87
CA ALA A 117 -13.85 -21.20 27.49
C ALA A 117 -13.99 -19.67 27.42
N TRP A 118 -13.49 -18.94 28.42
CA TRP A 118 -13.51 -17.47 28.42
C TRP A 118 -12.66 -16.88 27.30
N THR A 119 -11.48 -17.45 27.03
CA THR A 119 -10.61 -17.03 25.93
C THR A 119 -11.27 -17.25 24.58
N GLY A 120 -11.86 -18.44 24.36
CA GLY A 120 -12.57 -18.75 23.13
C GLY A 120 -13.80 -17.86 22.89
N LEU A 121 -14.53 -17.51 23.96
CA LEU A 121 -15.62 -16.55 23.89
C LEU A 121 -15.12 -15.16 23.49
N ALA A 122 -14.03 -14.69 24.11
CA ALA A 122 -13.44 -13.39 23.78
C ALA A 122 -12.95 -13.31 22.32
N GLU A 123 -12.25 -14.34 21.83
CA GLU A 123 -11.79 -14.40 20.44
C GLU A 123 -12.96 -14.43 19.44
N THR A 124 -13.94 -15.29 19.68
CA THR A 124 -15.10 -15.45 18.79
C THR A 124 -15.95 -14.19 18.82
N GLY A 125 -16.15 -13.61 20.00
CA GLY A 125 -16.87 -12.36 20.15
C GLY A 125 -16.15 -11.19 19.49
N LEU A 126 -14.81 -11.10 19.56
CA LEU A 126 -14.06 -10.09 18.80
C LEU A 126 -14.20 -10.24 17.28
N ARG A 127 -14.34 -11.46 16.76
CA ARG A 127 -14.66 -11.68 15.33
C ARG A 127 -16.07 -11.18 14.99
N VAL A 128 -17.03 -11.37 15.89
CA VAL A 128 -18.40 -10.86 15.73
C VAL A 128 -18.43 -9.32 15.76
N VAL A 129 -17.68 -8.72 16.70
CA VAL A 129 -17.54 -7.26 16.84
C VAL A 129 -16.81 -6.67 15.63
N GLY A 130 -15.65 -7.22 15.26
CA GLY A 130 -14.88 -6.79 14.11
C GLY A 130 -15.63 -6.99 12.79
N GLY A 131 -16.49 -7.99 12.70
CA GLY A 131 -17.32 -8.25 11.53
C GLY A 131 -18.50 -7.30 11.34
N GLY A 132 -18.73 -6.37 12.26
CA GLY A 132 -19.84 -5.40 12.18
C GLY A 132 -21.20 -5.99 12.51
N PHE A 133 -21.28 -7.20 13.06
CA PHE A 133 -22.56 -7.84 13.42
C PHE A 133 -23.26 -7.14 14.61
N CYS A 134 -22.53 -6.30 15.36
CA CYS A 134 -23.03 -5.57 16.52
C CYS A 134 -23.66 -4.21 16.15
N ASP A 135 -23.43 -3.70 14.93
CA ASP A 135 -23.86 -2.36 14.53
C ASP A 135 -25.38 -2.35 14.26
N SER A 136 -26.16 -1.93 15.27
CA SER A 136 -27.62 -1.82 15.18
C SER A 136 -28.12 -0.61 14.39
N ASP A 137 -27.22 0.28 13.96
CA ASP A 137 -27.57 1.57 13.38
C ASP A 137 -28.07 1.47 11.93
N VAL A 138 -27.86 0.34 11.27
CA VAL A 138 -28.46 0.09 9.97
C VAL A 138 -29.90 -0.39 10.22
N LYS A 139 -30.86 0.53 10.08
CA LYS A 139 -32.31 0.25 9.95
C LYS A 139 -32.66 -0.65 8.74
N SER A 140 -31.73 -1.48 8.25
CA SER A 140 -32.03 -2.56 7.33
C SER A 140 -32.77 -3.64 8.10
N ASN A 141 -33.95 -4.03 7.61
CA ASN A 141 -34.92 -4.99 8.13
C ASN A 141 -34.40 -6.43 8.43
N ASN A 142 -33.11 -6.64 8.70
CA ASN A 142 -32.57 -7.95 9.01
C ASN A 142 -32.45 -8.12 10.54
N ASP A 143 -33.54 -8.59 11.15
CA ASP A 143 -33.57 -9.17 12.50
C ASP A 143 -32.65 -10.42 12.63
N GLU A 144 -31.93 -10.80 11.59
CA GLU A 144 -31.11 -12.02 11.52
C GLU A 144 -29.91 -12.03 12.49
N HIS A 145 -29.53 -10.88 13.05
CA HIS A 145 -28.33 -10.74 13.90
C HIS A 145 -28.61 -10.18 15.30
N GLU A 146 -29.86 -10.24 15.79
CA GLU A 146 -30.19 -9.81 17.16
C GLU A 146 -29.33 -10.48 18.24
N TRP A 147 -28.90 -11.72 17.98
CA TRP A 147 -28.04 -12.48 18.89
C TRP A 147 -26.67 -11.85 19.15
N ALA A 148 -26.21 -10.95 18.28
CA ALA A 148 -24.91 -10.29 18.38
C ALA A 148 -24.95 -9.00 19.22
N ARG A 149 -26.14 -8.48 19.55
CA ARG A 149 -26.28 -7.26 20.36
C ARG A 149 -25.73 -7.50 21.77
N GLY A 150 -24.82 -6.63 22.23
CA GLY A 150 -24.21 -6.73 23.56
C GLY A 150 -23.04 -7.71 23.65
N VAL A 151 -22.63 -8.34 22.55
CA VAL A 151 -21.47 -9.25 22.52
C VAL A 151 -20.20 -8.50 22.91
N GLU A 152 -20.08 -7.22 22.62
CA GLU A 152 -18.96 -6.37 23.04
C GLU A 152 -18.78 -6.34 24.58
N MET A 153 -19.88 -6.26 25.33
CA MET A 153 -19.86 -6.31 26.80
C MET A 153 -19.53 -7.71 27.30
N GLU A 154 -20.00 -8.75 26.61
CA GLU A 154 -19.64 -10.13 26.91
C GLU A 154 -18.15 -10.40 26.70
N VAL A 155 -17.57 -9.85 25.62
CA VAL A 155 -16.13 -9.95 25.32
C VAL A 155 -15.32 -9.27 26.42
N GLU A 156 -15.67 -8.06 26.83
CA GLU A 156 -14.98 -7.34 27.92
C GLU A 156 -15.04 -8.12 29.24
N LYS A 157 -16.22 -8.68 29.57
CA LYS A 157 -16.42 -9.54 30.74
C LYS A 157 -15.56 -10.81 30.64
N ALA A 158 -15.53 -11.46 29.48
CA ALA A 158 -14.77 -12.68 29.25
C ALA A 158 -13.27 -12.44 29.39
N ILE A 159 -12.76 -11.36 28.81
CA ILE A 159 -11.37 -10.93 28.94
C ILE A 159 -11.03 -10.70 30.42
N SER A 160 -11.88 -9.96 31.15
CA SER A 160 -11.66 -9.66 32.57
C SER A 160 -11.63 -10.92 33.44
N LYS A 161 -12.57 -11.87 33.22
CA LYS A 161 -12.63 -13.13 33.97
C LYS A 161 -11.48 -14.07 33.60
N GLY A 162 -11.16 -14.23 32.33
CA GLY A 162 -10.03 -15.03 31.88
C GLY A 162 -8.69 -14.50 32.41
N LEU A 163 -8.52 -13.18 32.48
CA LEU A 163 -7.33 -12.55 33.06
C LEU A 163 -7.22 -12.83 34.57
N LEU A 164 -8.33 -12.80 35.30
CA LEU A 164 -8.34 -13.13 36.73
C LEU A 164 -7.93 -14.60 36.98
N ILE A 165 -8.49 -15.54 36.21
CA ILE A 165 -8.17 -16.97 36.35
C ILE A 165 -6.70 -17.22 35.99
N SER A 166 -6.23 -16.68 34.86
CA SER A 166 -4.83 -16.85 34.44
C SER A 166 -3.82 -16.17 35.36
N GLN A 167 -4.22 -15.16 36.13
CA GLN A 167 -3.39 -14.57 37.18
C GLN A 167 -3.29 -15.45 38.43
N ASN A 168 -4.36 -16.15 38.78
CA ASN A 168 -4.40 -17.04 39.94
C ASN A 168 -3.65 -18.37 39.69
N HIS A 169 -3.51 -18.78 38.44
CA HIS A 169 -2.88 -20.05 38.05
C HIS A 169 -1.64 -19.82 37.17
N PRO A 170 -0.42 -19.98 37.71
CA PRO A 170 0.83 -19.76 36.96
C PRO A 170 0.99 -20.62 35.70
N SER A 171 0.37 -21.81 35.65
CA SER A 171 0.37 -22.68 34.47
C SER A 171 -0.38 -22.08 33.27
N LEU A 172 -1.32 -21.16 33.51
CA LEU A 172 -2.15 -20.52 32.48
C LEU A 172 -1.57 -19.16 32.03
N ARG A 173 -0.29 -18.92 32.31
CA ARG A 173 0.39 -17.65 32.00
C ARG A 173 0.34 -17.28 30.51
N SER A 174 0.37 -18.25 29.59
CA SER A 174 0.24 -18.01 28.15
C SER A 174 -1.09 -17.34 27.79
N TYR A 175 -2.19 -17.78 28.40
CA TYR A 175 -3.52 -17.17 28.21
C TYR A 175 -3.56 -15.72 28.68
N ARG A 176 -2.86 -15.38 29.77
CA ARG A 176 -2.78 -13.99 30.24
C ARG A 176 -2.21 -13.06 29.16
N HIS A 177 -1.14 -13.47 28.49
CA HIS A 177 -0.53 -12.67 27.42
C HIS A 177 -1.49 -12.48 26.25
N HIS A 178 -2.12 -13.57 25.81
CA HIS A 178 -3.10 -13.55 24.72
C HIS A 178 -4.34 -12.69 25.04
N LEU A 179 -4.94 -12.87 26.22
CA LEU A 179 -6.08 -12.06 26.67
C LEU A 179 -5.74 -10.57 26.80
N THR A 180 -4.49 -10.23 27.13
CA THR A 180 -4.02 -8.83 27.15
C THR A 180 -3.96 -8.24 25.74
N ILE A 181 -3.57 -9.04 24.74
CA ILE A 181 -3.61 -8.64 23.32
C ILE A 181 -5.07 -8.43 22.88
N LEU A 182 -5.97 -9.37 23.19
CA LEU A 182 -7.41 -9.24 22.88
C LEU A 182 -8.03 -8.00 23.55
N SER A 183 -7.65 -7.70 24.80
CA SER A 183 -8.04 -6.47 25.50
C SER A 183 -7.60 -5.21 24.75
N ALA A 184 -6.36 -5.18 24.26
CA ALA A 184 -5.84 -4.06 23.49
C ALA A 184 -6.58 -3.92 22.15
N GLN A 185 -6.88 -5.03 21.47
CA GLN A 185 -7.66 -5.04 20.22
C GLN A 185 -9.09 -4.53 20.43
N LEU A 186 -9.77 -4.97 21.49
CA LEU A 186 -11.07 -4.44 21.87
C LEU A 186 -10.99 -2.93 22.13
N SER A 187 -9.95 -2.48 22.83
CA SER A 187 -9.74 -1.06 23.11
C SER A 187 -9.48 -0.24 21.85
N ILE A 188 -8.80 -0.80 20.84
CA ILE A 188 -8.62 -0.18 19.52
C ILE A 188 -9.97 -0.04 18.81
N TRP A 189 -10.80 -1.08 18.83
CA TRP A 189 -12.15 -1.06 18.27
C TRP A 189 -13.04 -0.02 18.97
N GLN A 190 -12.96 0.09 20.30
CA GLN A 190 -13.61 1.14 21.11
C GLN A 190 -12.97 2.53 20.95
N HIS A 191 -12.01 2.70 20.04
CA HIS A 191 -11.27 3.94 19.79
C HIS A 191 -10.47 4.48 20.98
N SER A 192 -10.14 3.63 21.96
CA SER A 192 -9.30 3.93 23.13
C SER A 192 -7.82 3.61 22.86
N PHE A 193 -7.25 4.22 21.82
CA PHE A 193 -5.91 3.90 21.32
C PHE A 193 -4.78 4.14 22.34
N LYS A 194 -4.89 5.21 23.16
CA LYS A 194 -3.89 5.50 24.21
C LYS A 194 -3.82 4.38 25.24
N TYR A 195 -4.98 3.84 25.61
CA TYR A 195 -5.07 2.74 26.55
C TYR A 195 -4.51 1.45 25.96
N ALA A 196 -4.88 1.10 24.73
CA ALA A 196 -4.33 -0.05 24.00
C ALA A 196 -2.79 0.00 23.92
N LYS A 197 -2.23 1.15 23.51
CA LYS A 197 -0.78 1.37 23.46
C LYS A 197 -0.11 1.18 24.83
N SER A 198 -0.72 1.71 25.90
CA SER A 198 -0.21 1.55 27.26
C SER A 198 -0.24 0.09 27.72
N GLN A 199 -1.32 -0.64 27.44
CA GLN A 199 -1.44 -2.06 27.75
C GLN A 199 -0.37 -2.89 27.04
N LEU A 200 -0.19 -2.70 25.73
CA LEU A 200 0.79 -3.43 24.92
C LEU A 200 2.24 -3.12 25.33
N ARG A 201 2.58 -1.86 25.61
CA ARG A 201 3.91 -1.48 26.13
C ARG A 201 4.23 -2.17 27.45
N ARG A 202 3.26 -2.23 28.36
CA ARG A 202 3.41 -2.95 29.63
C ARG A 202 3.54 -4.46 29.40
N LEU A 203 2.76 -5.03 28.48
CA LEU A 203 2.83 -6.46 28.16
C LEU A 203 4.24 -6.85 27.68
N VAL A 204 4.81 -6.14 26.71
CA VAL A 204 6.14 -6.47 26.18
C VAL A 204 7.27 -6.36 27.21
N GLN A 205 7.07 -5.58 28.28
CA GLN A 205 8.01 -5.45 29.40
C GLN A 205 7.85 -6.55 30.47
N THR A 206 6.75 -7.32 30.45
CA THR A 206 6.43 -8.33 31.48
C THR A 206 6.82 -9.77 31.10
N PHE A 207 7.31 -9.98 29.89
CA PHE A 207 7.73 -11.31 29.43
C PHE A 207 8.96 -11.81 30.20
N LEU A 208 8.93 -13.08 30.55
CA LEU A 208 10.05 -13.83 31.11
C LEU A 208 10.78 -14.60 30.01
N PRO A 209 12.06 -14.96 30.22
CA PRO A 209 12.81 -15.81 29.28
C PRO A 209 12.17 -17.20 29.05
N SER A 210 11.32 -17.65 29.97
CA SER A 210 10.57 -18.91 29.87
C SER A 210 9.32 -18.82 28.99
N ASP A 211 8.86 -17.62 28.66
CA ASP A 211 7.65 -17.44 27.87
C ASP A 211 7.89 -17.84 26.40
N PRO A 212 6.87 -18.41 25.71
CA PRO A 212 7.01 -18.86 24.32
C PRO A 212 7.39 -17.70 23.38
N ARG A 213 8.39 -17.90 22.51
CA ARG A 213 8.94 -16.82 21.69
C ARG A 213 7.95 -16.32 20.65
N SER A 214 7.07 -17.18 20.15
CA SER A 214 5.97 -16.81 19.24
C SER A 214 5.04 -15.78 19.87
N THR A 215 4.73 -15.94 21.17
CA THR A 215 3.86 -15.02 21.91
C THR A 215 4.56 -13.69 22.14
N VAL A 216 5.86 -13.73 22.46
CA VAL A 216 6.67 -12.52 22.63
C VAL A 216 6.72 -11.72 21.32
N TYR A 217 7.05 -12.36 20.20
CA TYR A 217 7.06 -11.69 18.89
C TYR A 217 5.69 -11.20 18.46
N GLY A 218 4.63 -12.00 18.68
CA GLY A 218 3.26 -11.58 18.40
C GLY A 218 2.87 -10.30 19.13
N ALA A 219 3.19 -10.18 20.42
CA ALA A 219 2.93 -8.96 21.20
C ALA A 219 3.72 -7.74 20.69
N TRP A 220 4.97 -7.93 20.26
CA TRP A 220 5.76 -6.87 19.64
C TRP A 220 5.18 -6.41 18.30
N LEU A 221 4.78 -7.36 17.44
CA LEU A 221 4.16 -7.05 16.15
C LEU A 221 2.83 -6.30 16.33
N GLU A 222 2.01 -6.68 17.32
CA GLU A 222 0.77 -5.99 17.63
C GLU A 222 1.02 -4.56 18.13
N LEU A 223 2.03 -4.37 18.99
CA LEU A 223 2.46 -3.05 19.45
C LEU A 223 2.91 -2.18 18.26
N ILE A 224 3.75 -2.72 17.39
CA ILE A 224 4.25 -2.01 16.21
C ILE A 224 3.09 -1.64 15.28
N SER A 225 2.19 -2.59 14.99
CA SER A 225 0.98 -2.35 14.17
C SER A 225 0.12 -1.23 14.74
N THR A 226 -0.11 -1.24 16.06
CA THR A 226 -0.89 -0.21 16.76
C THR A 226 -0.22 1.17 16.74
N LEU A 227 1.11 1.23 16.76
CA LEU A 227 1.86 2.49 16.68
C LEU A 227 1.98 3.02 15.25
N ALA A 228 2.11 2.13 14.26
CA ALA A 228 2.30 2.48 12.87
C ALA A 228 0.99 2.84 12.16
N THR A 229 -0.13 2.22 12.52
CA THR A 229 -1.41 2.44 11.84
C THR A 229 -1.93 3.86 12.06
N PRO A 230 -2.11 4.68 11.01
CA PRO A 230 -2.70 6.00 11.17
C PRO A 230 -4.17 5.84 11.55
N HIS A 231 -4.53 6.22 12.77
CA HIS A 231 -5.92 6.18 13.21
C HIS A 231 -6.75 7.21 12.43
N ALA A 232 -7.62 6.73 11.53
CA ALA A 232 -8.62 7.57 10.90
C ALA A 232 -9.66 7.98 11.95
N PRO A 233 -10.11 9.25 11.96
CA PRO A 233 -11.19 9.65 12.86
C PRO A 233 -12.49 8.90 12.49
N PRO A 234 -13.32 8.54 13.48
CA PRO A 234 -14.56 7.77 13.27
C PRO A 234 -15.60 8.47 12.39
N SER A 235 -15.40 9.75 12.04
CA SER A 235 -16.34 10.55 11.25
C SER A 235 -16.47 10.15 9.78
N ALA A 236 -15.52 9.41 9.20
CA ALA A 236 -15.58 9.00 7.78
C ALA A 236 -16.51 7.80 7.52
N GLN A 237 -16.81 6.98 8.53
CA GLN A 237 -17.71 5.83 8.39
C GLN A 237 -19.15 6.13 8.85
N ALA A 238 -19.36 7.18 9.65
CA ALA A 238 -20.65 7.54 10.24
C ALA A 238 -21.33 8.79 9.60
N ALA A 239 -20.92 9.19 8.39
CA ALA A 239 -21.34 10.44 7.75
C ALA A 239 -22.82 10.50 7.27
N SER A 240 -23.70 9.61 7.73
CA SER A 240 -25.13 9.59 7.35
C SER A 240 -26.09 10.04 8.46
N ALA A 241 -25.63 10.38 9.66
CA ALA A 241 -26.50 10.84 10.74
C ALA A 241 -26.43 12.38 10.93
N PRO A 242 -27.54 13.12 10.83
CA PRO A 242 -27.58 14.54 11.18
C PRO A 242 -27.38 14.66 12.70
N ARG A 243 -26.25 15.22 13.13
CA ARG A 243 -25.98 15.51 14.54
C ARG A 243 -26.40 16.94 14.87
N ASN A 244 -27.20 17.09 15.92
CA ASN A 244 -27.50 18.38 16.54
C ASN A 244 -26.21 18.97 17.13
N ASP A 245 -25.87 20.18 16.69
CA ASP A 245 -24.78 21.02 17.20
C ASP A 245 -24.98 21.31 18.69
N ASP A 246 -23.91 21.13 19.49
CA ASP A 246 -23.56 21.90 20.71
C ASP A 246 -22.62 21.17 21.70
N THR A 247 -22.21 19.91 21.45
CA THR A 247 -21.23 19.26 22.34
C THR A 247 -19.78 19.65 22.01
N PRO A 248 -18.94 20.00 23.01
CA PRO A 248 -17.56 20.44 22.81
C PRO A 248 -16.75 19.39 22.05
N THR A 249 -16.24 19.81 20.89
CA THR A 249 -15.44 19.04 19.94
C THR A 249 -14.23 18.39 20.62
N LYS A 250 -14.21 17.05 20.68
CA LYS A 250 -13.02 16.27 21.07
C LYS A 250 -11.87 16.64 20.12
N SER A 251 -10.78 17.19 20.67
CA SER A 251 -9.60 17.61 19.91
C SER A 251 -8.93 16.42 19.22
N TYR A 252 -8.55 16.60 17.95
CA TYR A 252 -7.85 15.60 17.17
C TYR A 252 -6.41 15.41 17.69
N PRO A 253 -5.78 14.25 17.46
CA PRO A 253 -4.38 14.05 17.78
C PRO A 253 -3.52 15.01 16.95
N SER A 254 -2.68 15.80 17.63
CA SER A 254 -1.76 16.74 16.97
C SER A 254 -0.78 16.01 16.04
N VAL A 255 -0.30 16.70 14.99
CA VAL A 255 0.75 16.21 14.07
C VAL A 255 1.98 15.71 14.82
N ASP A 256 2.33 16.36 15.92
CA ASP A 256 3.46 15.96 16.79
C ASP A 256 3.24 14.59 17.44
N THR A 257 1.99 14.27 17.82
CA THR A 257 1.65 12.95 18.37
C THR A 257 1.90 11.85 17.34
N ARG A 258 1.54 12.08 16.07
CA ARG A 258 1.78 11.10 14.99
C ARG A 258 3.28 10.91 14.74
N LYS A 259 4.06 11.99 14.70
CA LYS A 259 5.53 11.91 14.58
C LYS A 259 6.13 11.09 15.73
N GLN A 260 5.69 11.36 16.96
CA GLN A 260 6.14 10.62 18.15
C GLN A 260 5.77 9.13 18.08
N ASP A 261 4.56 8.80 17.65
CA ASP A 261 4.12 7.41 17.46
C ASP A 261 4.96 6.68 16.42
N VAL A 262 5.30 7.33 15.29
CA VAL A 262 6.18 6.76 14.25
C VAL A 262 7.59 6.47 14.80
N TYR A 263 8.18 7.40 15.56
CA TYR A 263 9.48 7.16 16.20
C TYR A 263 9.40 6.03 17.24
N ALA A 264 8.31 5.96 18.01
CA ALA A 264 8.08 4.87 18.95
C ALA A 264 7.94 3.52 18.23
N ALA A 265 7.29 3.49 17.06
CA ALA A 265 7.19 2.29 16.23
C ALA A 265 8.57 1.85 15.72
N LEU A 266 9.37 2.76 15.18
CA LEU A 266 10.75 2.47 14.72
C LEU A 266 11.65 1.96 15.85
N SER A 267 11.50 2.52 17.06
CA SER A 267 12.19 2.05 18.25
C SER A 267 11.75 0.63 18.63
N ALA A 268 10.45 0.34 18.62
CA ALA A 268 9.91 -0.98 18.91
C ALA A 268 10.37 -2.03 17.88
N VAL A 269 10.45 -1.67 16.59
CA VAL A 269 11.01 -2.54 15.54
C VAL A 269 12.49 -2.86 15.79
N ALA A 270 13.29 -1.87 16.22
CA ALA A 270 14.69 -2.10 16.57
C ALA A 270 14.83 -3.06 17.77
N SER A 271 13.96 -2.94 18.78
CA SER A 271 13.92 -3.88 19.91
C SER A 271 13.53 -5.29 19.48
N LEU A 272 12.52 -5.43 18.62
CA LEU A 272 12.12 -6.73 18.05
C LEU A 272 13.28 -7.38 17.27
N ARG A 273 13.96 -6.62 16.42
CA ARG A 273 15.14 -7.08 15.67
C ARG A 273 16.26 -7.53 16.60
N ALA A 274 16.59 -6.76 17.63
CA ALA A 274 17.64 -7.12 18.59
C ALA A 274 17.29 -8.42 19.34
N LEU A 275 16.02 -8.58 19.73
CA LEU A 275 15.53 -9.79 20.37
C LEU A 275 15.59 -11.01 19.44
N ALA A 276 15.18 -10.86 18.18
CA ALA A 276 15.27 -11.92 17.17
C ALA A 276 16.72 -12.34 16.92
N LYS A 277 17.63 -11.37 16.79
CA LYS A 277 19.06 -11.61 16.60
C LYS A 277 19.69 -12.35 17.78
N GLY A 278 19.34 -11.98 19.03
CA GLY A 278 19.82 -12.69 20.22
C GLY A 278 19.34 -14.16 20.31
N ASN A 279 18.19 -14.46 19.69
CA ASN A 279 17.63 -15.81 19.63
C ASN A 279 18.05 -16.60 18.38
N ASP A 280 18.81 -16.00 17.47
CA ASP A 280 19.23 -16.59 16.19
C ASP A 280 18.04 -16.93 15.26
N HIS A 281 17.06 -16.02 15.21
CA HIS A 281 15.89 -16.15 14.35
C HIS A 281 15.99 -15.17 13.17
N GLU A 282 16.67 -15.58 12.10
CA GLU A 282 16.96 -14.75 10.93
C GLU A 282 15.69 -14.25 10.22
N ASP A 283 14.69 -15.12 10.04
CA ASP A 283 13.40 -14.79 9.40
C ASP A 283 12.69 -13.61 10.09
N ILE A 284 12.72 -13.56 11.43
CA ILE A 284 12.12 -12.48 12.21
C ILE A 284 12.97 -11.20 12.13
N CYS A 285 14.30 -11.32 12.00
CA CYS A 285 15.17 -10.17 11.74
C CYS A 285 14.84 -9.52 10.39
N LEU A 286 14.64 -10.32 9.34
CA LEU A 286 14.26 -9.86 8.01
C LEU A 286 12.86 -9.25 8.00
N LEU A 287 11.89 -9.88 8.69
CA LEU A 287 10.55 -9.31 8.88
C LEU A 287 10.62 -7.93 9.54
N ALA A 288 11.42 -7.77 10.60
CA ALA A 288 11.60 -6.50 11.29
C ALA A 288 12.22 -5.43 10.37
N ASP A 289 13.18 -5.80 9.50
CA ASP A 289 13.77 -4.87 8.53
C ASP A 289 12.75 -4.38 7.50
N VAL A 290 11.91 -5.28 6.97
CA VAL A 290 10.87 -4.89 6.01
C VAL A 290 9.77 -4.05 6.67
N ILE A 291 9.41 -4.34 7.93
CA ILE A 291 8.48 -3.49 8.69
C ILE A 291 9.09 -2.09 8.91
N ARG A 292 10.38 -2.01 9.25
CA ARG A 292 11.10 -0.74 9.35
C ARG A 292 11.03 0.03 8.03
N LEU A 293 11.35 -0.63 6.92
CA LEU A 293 11.30 -0.05 5.58
C LEU A 293 9.92 0.52 5.27
N ARG A 294 8.84 -0.21 5.57
CA ARG A 294 7.45 0.25 5.37
C ARG A 294 7.12 1.50 6.17
N ILE A 295 7.50 1.54 7.45
CA ILE A 295 7.24 2.70 8.32
C ILE A 295 8.00 3.94 7.82
N ILE A 296 9.26 3.77 7.39
CA ILE A 296 10.05 4.86 6.81
C ILE A 296 9.45 5.33 5.49
N PHE A 297 9.00 4.41 4.64
CA PHE A 297 8.38 4.72 3.35
C PHE A 297 7.10 5.56 3.52
N GLU A 298 6.21 5.16 4.43
CA GLU A 298 4.97 5.91 4.72
C GLU A 298 5.29 7.31 5.27
N ARG A 299 6.30 7.42 6.14
CA ARG A 299 6.74 8.72 6.68
C ARG A 299 7.30 9.64 5.59
N GLU A 300 8.19 9.14 4.73
CA GLU A 300 8.80 9.96 3.66
C GLU A 300 7.74 10.39 2.63
N SER A 301 6.75 9.53 2.34
CA SER A 301 5.64 9.87 1.45
C SER A 301 4.80 11.05 1.97
N ASP A 302 4.66 11.17 3.29
CA ASP A 302 3.85 12.24 3.92
C ASP A 302 4.61 13.57 4.06
N GLN A 303 5.94 13.53 4.25
CA GLN A 303 6.72 14.74 4.60
C GLN A 303 7.27 15.49 3.38
N GLY A 304 7.30 14.85 2.20
CA GLY A 304 8.10 15.34 1.07
C GLY A 304 9.60 15.26 1.39
N SER A 305 10.45 14.98 0.41
CA SER A 305 11.88 14.74 0.65
C SER A 305 12.60 16.04 1.08
N ALA A 306 12.56 16.38 2.37
CA ALA A 306 12.98 17.70 2.82
C ALA A 306 14.51 17.89 2.92
N ASP A 307 15.26 16.79 2.96
CA ASP A 307 16.70 16.78 3.19
C ASP A 307 17.43 16.48 1.87
N GLU A 308 18.09 17.50 1.30
CA GLU A 308 18.66 17.50 -0.06
C GLU A 308 20.07 16.89 -0.18
N GLU A 309 20.78 16.65 0.93
CA GLU A 309 22.23 16.33 0.87
C GLU A 309 22.62 14.97 1.46
N GLY A 310 21.68 14.19 1.98
CA GLY A 310 21.94 12.88 2.58
C GLY A 310 21.39 11.73 1.75
N GLU A 311 22.09 10.59 1.77
CA GLU A 311 21.46 9.31 1.38
C GLU A 311 20.24 9.10 2.29
N SER A 312 19.04 9.26 1.72
CA SER A 312 17.80 9.22 2.48
C SER A 312 17.71 7.90 3.25
N GLU A 313 17.20 7.99 4.48
CA GLU A 313 17.10 6.83 5.36
C GLU A 313 16.35 5.68 4.69
N LEU A 314 15.36 6.00 3.84
CA LEU A 314 14.65 5.04 3.01
C LEU A 314 15.56 4.30 2.03
N SER A 315 16.46 4.98 1.32
CA SER A 315 17.40 4.32 0.41
C SER A 315 18.33 3.35 1.14
N ARG A 316 18.84 3.74 2.32
CA ARG A 316 19.69 2.87 3.16
C ARG A 316 18.92 1.67 3.68
N SER A 317 17.70 1.89 4.18
CA SER A 317 16.84 0.81 4.67
C SER A 317 16.44 -0.14 3.54
N LEU A 318 16.16 0.37 2.34
CA LEU A 318 15.81 -0.42 1.17
C LEU A 318 16.99 -1.30 0.75
N SER A 319 18.19 -0.72 0.63
CA SER A 319 19.42 -1.45 0.28
C SER A 319 19.72 -2.55 1.29
N ALA A 320 19.59 -2.27 2.60
CA ALA A 320 19.78 -3.27 3.65
C ALA A 320 18.76 -4.43 3.57
N CYS A 321 17.49 -4.14 3.27
CA CYS A 321 16.48 -5.18 3.07
C CYS A 321 16.76 -6.01 1.82
N GLU A 322 17.14 -5.36 0.71
CA GLU A 322 17.49 -6.02 -0.54
C GLU A 322 18.68 -6.97 -0.33
N GLN A 323 19.73 -6.51 0.33
CA GLN A 323 20.88 -7.35 0.68
C GLN A 323 20.50 -8.51 1.60
N GLY A 324 19.75 -8.25 2.67
CA GLY A 324 19.33 -9.28 3.64
C GLY A 324 18.44 -10.36 3.02
N LEU A 325 17.61 -9.99 2.03
CA LEU A 325 16.75 -10.93 1.31
C LEU A 325 17.44 -11.61 0.11
N GLY A 326 18.73 -11.35 -0.11
CA GLY A 326 19.49 -11.89 -1.24
C GLY A 326 19.07 -11.30 -2.60
N ILE A 327 18.45 -10.12 -2.61
CA ILE A 327 18.09 -9.40 -3.83
C ILE A 327 19.31 -8.59 -4.27
N THR A 328 20.11 -9.17 -5.15
CA THR A 328 21.27 -8.50 -5.74
C THR A 328 20.94 -7.87 -7.09
N PHE A 329 21.45 -6.65 -7.27
CA PHE A 329 21.44 -5.96 -8.55
C PHE A 329 22.89 -5.88 -9.04
N GLU A 330 23.14 -6.38 -10.24
CA GLU A 330 24.42 -6.14 -10.90
C GLU A 330 24.52 -4.63 -11.10
N VAL A 331 25.43 -4.00 -10.36
CA VAL A 331 25.80 -2.61 -10.62
C VAL A 331 26.50 -2.67 -11.96
N ASP A 332 25.84 -2.18 -13.00
CA ASP A 332 26.44 -2.03 -14.33
C ASP A 332 27.79 -1.32 -14.16
N ALA A 333 28.87 -2.11 -14.18
CA ALA A 333 30.21 -1.66 -13.89
C ALA A 333 30.76 -0.93 -15.11
N GLY A 334 30.20 0.24 -15.41
CA GLY A 334 30.70 1.18 -16.41
C GLY A 334 30.64 0.71 -17.88
N PRO A 335 30.62 1.66 -18.82
CA PRO A 335 30.57 1.37 -20.25
C PRO A 335 31.98 1.05 -20.79
N GLN A 336 32.52 -0.13 -20.53
CA GLN A 336 33.75 -0.60 -21.21
C GLN A 336 33.73 -2.11 -21.49
N SER A 337 32.78 -2.61 -22.28
CA SER A 337 33.06 -3.72 -23.20
C SER A 337 31.98 -3.79 -24.29
N LYS A 338 32.44 -4.05 -25.51
CA LYS A 338 31.64 -4.04 -26.75
C LYS A 338 30.47 -5.02 -26.67
N PRO A 339 29.31 -4.71 -27.30
CA PRO A 339 28.17 -5.62 -27.33
C PRO A 339 28.49 -6.84 -28.21
N SER A 340 28.87 -7.95 -27.60
CA SER A 340 28.78 -9.26 -28.27
C SER A 340 27.31 -9.68 -28.27
N SER A 341 26.82 -10.01 -29.46
CA SER A 341 25.45 -10.42 -29.78
C SER A 341 25.09 -11.77 -29.14
N SER A 342 25.04 -11.82 -27.81
CA SER A 342 24.66 -13.02 -27.07
C SER A 342 23.15 -13.04 -26.84
N THR A 343 22.57 -14.12 -27.33
CA THR A 343 21.21 -14.59 -27.21
C THR A 343 20.69 -14.43 -25.79
N THR A 344 19.44 -14.00 -25.66
CA THR A 344 18.67 -13.77 -24.43
C THR A 344 18.55 -15.05 -23.60
N THR A 345 19.61 -15.42 -22.87
CA THR A 345 19.53 -16.46 -21.85
C THR A 345 18.88 -15.81 -20.63
N ALA A 346 17.63 -16.20 -20.37
CA ALA A 346 16.82 -15.69 -19.26
C ALA A 346 17.56 -15.81 -17.91
N PRO A 347 17.25 -14.95 -16.92
CA PRO A 347 17.91 -14.94 -15.61
C PRO A 347 17.57 -16.22 -14.80
N GLN A 348 18.31 -17.31 -15.04
CA GLN A 348 18.13 -18.60 -14.37
C GLN A 348 18.56 -18.61 -12.89
N SER A 349 19.22 -17.55 -12.40
CA SER A 349 19.71 -17.51 -11.01
C SER A 349 18.58 -17.37 -9.99
N LEU A 350 17.59 -16.50 -10.24
CA LEU A 350 16.49 -16.30 -9.28
C LEU A 350 15.55 -17.51 -9.17
N SER A 351 15.31 -18.23 -10.27
CA SER A 351 14.40 -19.38 -10.25
C SER A 351 14.91 -20.48 -9.32
N LYS A 352 16.23 -20.64 -9.16
CA LYS A 352 16.82 -21.60 -8.22
C LYS A 352 16.63 -21.15 -6.77
N ASP A 353 16.83 -19.87 -6.50
CA ASP A 353 16.69 -19.29 -5.14
C ASP A 353 15.24 -19.26 -4.63
N ILE A 354 14.25 -19.38 -5.51
CA ILE A 354 12.83 -19.43 -5.12
C ILE A 354 12.48 -20.81 -4.55
N THR A 355 13.00 -21.90 -5.13
CA THR A 355 12.71 -23.27 -4.69
C THR A 355 13.21 -23.60 -3.28
N THR A 356 14.18 -22.82 -2.78
CA THR A 356 14.78 -22.99 -1.45
C THR A 356 14.31 -21.96 -0.42
N SER A 357 13.56 -20.94 -0.85
CA SER A 357 13.11 -19.84 -0.01
C SER A 357 11.86 -20.20 0.78
N THR A 358 11.81 -19.82 2.06
CA THR A 358 10.58 -19.95 2.86
C THR A 358 9.48 -19.05 2.28
N PRO A 359 8.19 -19.40 2.45
CA PRO A 359 7.09 -18.55 1.96
C PRO A 359 7.12 -17.14 2.54
N LEU A 360 7.65 -16.99 3.78
CA LEU A 360 7.79 -15.69 4.42
C LEU A 360 8.81 -14.84 3.66
N ILE A 361 10.01 -15.38 3.41
CA ILE A 361 11.06 -14.68 2.67
C ILE A 361 10.56 -14.29 1.28
N THR A 362 9.82 -15.16 0.60
CA THR A 362 9.20 -14.85 -0.70
C THR A 362 8.24 -13.66 -0.62
N SER A 363 7.35 -13.64 0.39
CA SER A 363 6.44 -12.51 0.62
C SER A 363 7.19 -11.20 0.95
N LEU A 364 8.24 -11.29 1.77
CA LEU A 364 9.10 -10.15 2.13
C LEU A 364 9.86 -9.60 0.90
N ARG A 365 10.33 -10.47 -0.01
CA ARG A 365 10.94 -10.09 -1.29
C ARG A 365 9.96 -9.33 -2.17
N LEU A 366 8.73 -9.84 -2.33
CA LEU A 366 7.69 -9.20 -3.12
C LEU A 366 7.36 -7.78 -2.60
N GLN A 367 7.21 -7.63 -1.27
CA GLN A 367 6.96 -6.33 -0.65
C GLN A 367 8.15 -5.37 -0.83
N THR A 368 9.38 -5.84 -0.58
CA THR A 368 10.60 -5.02 -0.70
C THR A 368 10.79 -4.53 -2.13
N LEU A 369 10.63 -5.41 -3.13
CA LEU A 369 10.71 -5.03 -4.55
C LEU A 369 9.61 -4.03 -4.92
N THR A 370 8.39 -4.24 -4.45
CA THR A 370 7.27 -3.32 -4.71
C THR A 370 7.57 -1.92 -4.18
N LEU A 371 8.01 -1.80 -2.92
CA LEU A 371 8.38 -0.51 -2.31
C LEU A 371 9.58 0.11 -3.03
N GLY A 372 10.59 -0.69 -3.40
CA GLY A 372 11.74 -0.22 -4.15
C GLY A 372 11.36 0.33 -5.53
N ILE A 373 10.46 -0.34 -6.26
CA ILE A 373 9.97 0.14 -7.55
C ILE A 373 9.23 1.47 -7.37
N LEU A 374 8.35 1.58 -6.38
CA LEU A 374 7.61 2.82 -6.10
C LEU A 374 8.56 3.97 -5.75
N HIS A 375 9.52 3.75 -4.85
CA HIS A 375 10.55 4.73 -4.46
C HIS A 375 11.34 5.26 -5.66
N HIS A 376 11.93 4.35 -6.45
CA HIS A 376 12.74 4.74 -7.61
C HIS A 376 11.89 5.35 -8.72
N THR A 377 10.64 4.91 -8.89
CA THR A 377 9.70 5.55 -9.83
C THR A 377 9.39 6.98 -9.37
N GLN A 378 9.09 7.20 -8.09
CA GLN A 378 8.83 8.53 -7.55
C GLN A 378 10.04 9.45 -7.75
N LYS A 379 11.26 8.98 -7.49
CA LYS A 379 12.51 9.73 -7.75
C LYS A 379 12.82 9.94 -9.23
N GLY A 380 12.11 9.27 -10.15
CA GLY A 380 12.37 9.35 -11.58
C GLY A 380 13.60 8.56 -12.02
N LEU A 381 13.99 7.50 -11.29
CA LEU A 381 15.11 6.62 -11.60
C LEU A 381 14.61 5.35 -12.34
N ALA A 382 14.25 5.51 -13.61
CA ALA A 382 13.58 4.44 -14.37
C ALA A 382 14.43 3.16 -14.53
N SER A 383 15.75 3.28 -14.64
CA SER A 383 16.65 2.12 -14.73
C SER A 383 16.62 1.29 -13.44
N ALA A 384 16.75 1.95 -12.28
CA ALA A 384 16.73 1.30 -10.97
C ALA A 384 15.37 0.65 -10.66
N ALA A 385 14.27 1.31 -11.03
CA ALA A 385 12.93 0.74 -10.96
C ALA A 385 12.77 -0.45 -11.92
N GLY A 386 13.32 -0.35 -13.14
CA GLY A 386 13.29 -1.39 -14.15
C GLY A 386 13.99 -2.68 -13.73
N ALA A 387 15.18 -2.59 -13.12
CA ALA A 387 15.92 -3.74 -12.62
C ALA A 387 15.13 -4.52 -11.54
N ARG A 388 14.49 -3.80 -10.61
CA ARG A 388 13.60 -4.38 -9.59
C ARG A 388 12.36 -5.01 -10.19
N LEU A 389 11.77 -4.35 -11.20
CA LEU A 389 10.58 -4.86 -11.88
C LEU A 389 10.84 -6.22 -12.55
N VAL A 390 12.01 -6.39 -13.18
CA VAL A 390 12.39 -7.68 -13.78
C VAL A 390 12.46 -8.78 -12.72
N LYS A 391 13.02 -8.50 -11.54
CA LYS A 391 13.07 -9.45 -10.42
C LYS A 391 11.68 -9.74 -9.86
N LEU A 392 10.81 -8.73 -9.77
CA LEU A 392 9.42 -8.90 -9.34
C LEU A 392 8.63 -9.80 -10.30
N HIS A 393 8.78 -9.58 -11.61
CA HIS A 393 8.15 -10.44 -12.63
C HIS A 393 8.70 -11.86 -12.55
N ALA A 394 10.01 -12.04 -12.42
CA ALA A 394 10.61 -13.37 -12.27
C ALA A 394 10.06 -14.13 -11.04
N LEU A 395 9.80 -13.44 -9.92
CA LEU A 395 9.16 -14.04 -8.75
C LEU A 395 7.71 -14.44 -9.04
N CYS A 396 6.93 -13.55 -9.67
CA CYS A 396 5.54 -13.83 -10.00
C CYS A 396 5.41 -15.00 -10.99
N ASP A 397 6.24 -15.01 -12.04
CA ASP A 397 6.27 -16.03 -13.09
C ASP A 397 6.73 -17.39 -12.55
N ALA A 398 7.57 -17.39 -11.51
CA ALA A 398 7.97 -18.60 -10.80
C ALA A 398 6.89 -19.16 -9.85
N GLY A 399 5.70 -18.57 -9.82
CA GLY A 399 4.60 -19.05 -9.00
C GLY A 399 4.63 -18.57 -7.55
N ALA A 400 5.39 -17.51 -7.22
CA ALA A 400 5.44 -16.98 -5.85
C ALA A 400 4.09 -16.53 -5.27
N LEU A 401 3.10 -16.32 -6.15
CA LEU A 401 1.73 -15.94 -5.81
C LEU A 401 0.70 -17.02 -6.19
N ASP A 402 1.14 -18.13 -6.77
CA ASP A 402 0.25 -19.20 -7.22
C ASP A 402 -0.05 -20.11 -6.02
N PRO A 403 -1.29 -20.15 -5.52
CA PRO A 403 -1.66 -21.02 -4.41
C PRO A 403 -1.64 -22.51 -4.79
N THR A 404 -1.57 -22.84 -6.09
CA THR A 404 -1.67 -24.21 -6.60
C THR A 404 -0.32 -24.91 -6.78
N ILE A 405 0.79 -24.18 -6.79
CA ILE A 405 2.12 -24.76 -6.96
C ILE A 405 2.67 -25.14 -5.58
N PRO A 406 2.75 -26.44 -5.24
CA PRO A 406 3.36 -26.84 -3.98
C PRO A 406 4.86 -26.50 -3.99
N PRO A 407 5.44 -26.07 -2.84
CA PRO A 407 6.87 -25.87 -2.74
C PRO A 407 7.58 -27.18 -3.04
N THR A 408 8.33 -27.21 -4.15
CA THR A 408 8.89 -28.42 -4.78
C THR A 408 9.99 -29.12 -3.96
N SER A 409 10.26 -28.68 -2.72
CA SER A 409 11.35 -29.16 -1.87
C SER A 409 10.93 -29.84 -0.56
N ALA A 410 9.63 -29.99 -0.29
CA ALA A 410 9.17 -30.73 0.90
C ALA A 410 9.00 -32.23 0.59
N SER A 411 9.93 -33.04 1.12
CA SER A 411 9.93 -34.51 1.09
C SER A 411 8.58 -35.14 1.51
N ASP A 412 7.90 -35.79 0.56
CA ASP A 412 6.98 -36.96 0.59
C ASP A 412 6.07 -37.28 1.81
N SER A 413 5.91 -36.44 2.83
CA SER A 413 5.22 -36.86 4.07
C SER A 413 4.27 -35.87 4.74
N ALA A 414 3.99 -34.71 4.14
CA ALA A 414 2.94 -33.83 4.63
C ALA A 414 1.88 -33.59 3.53
N PRO A 415 0.61 -33.98 3.74
CA PRO A 415 -0.46 -33.60 2.83
C PRO A 415 -0.56 -32.08 2.79
N PHE A 416 -0.42 -31.53 1.59
CA PHE A 416 -0.54 -30.11 1.28
C PHE A 416 -1.89 -29.58 1.79
N ASP A 417 -1.86 -28.56 2.64
CA ASP A 417 -3.05 -27.92 3.18
C ASP A 417 -3.43 -26.78 2.21
N PRO A 418 -4.64 -26.75 1.62
CA PRO A 418 -5.09 -25.69 0.68
C PRO A 418 -5.15 -24.26 1.27
N ARG A 419 -4.50 -24.01 2.40
CA ARG A 419 -4.46 -22.77 3.18
C ARG A 419 -3.32 -21.82 2.77
N ASP A 420 -2.43 -22.20 1.87
CA ASP A 420 -1.32 -21.33 1.44
C ASP A 420 -1.78 -20.10 0.60
N GLY A 421 -3.05 -20.06 0.16
CA GLY A 421 -3.67 -18.90 -0.48
C GLY A 421 -4.22 -17.83 0.47
N GLU A 422 -4.21 -18.06 1.79
CA GLU A 422 -4.99 -17.31 2.78
C GLU A 422 -4.38 -15.98 3.27
N GLY A 423 -3.22 -15.58 2.73
CA GLY A 423 -2.51 -14.38 3.20
C GLY A 423 -1.88 -14.55 4.59
N ARG A 424 -1.57 -15.79 4.97
CA ARG A 424 -0.84 -16.11 6.21
C ARG A 424 0.30 -17.04 5.91
N VAL A 425 1.39 -16.86 6.64
CA VAL A 425 2.57 -17.68 6.50
C VAL A 425 2.96 -18.24 7.86
N GLU A 426 3.21 -19.54 7.89
CA GLU A 426 3.81 -20.20 9.06
C GLU A 426 5.31 -19.89 9.12
N VAL A 427 5.75 -19.44 10.29
CA VAL A 427 7.16 -19.20 10.61
C VAL A 427 7.57 -20.24 11.64
N ILE A 428 8.53 -21.07 11.26
CA ILE A 428 9.10 -22.09 12.13
C ILE A 428 10.23 -21.45 12.92
N LEU A 429 10.07 -21.37 14.23
CA LEU A 429 11.06 -20.81 15.14
C LEU A 429 11.94 -21.95 15.68
N PRO A 430 13.19 -22.08 15.22
CA PRO A 430 14.08 -23.14 15.70
C PRO A 430 14.39 -22.92 17.18
N ARG A 431 14.21 -23.96 18.00
CA ARG A 431 14.64 -23.92 19.39
C ARG A 431 16.15 -24.13 19.43
N LYS A 432 16.87 -23.30 20.20
CA LYS A 432 18.32 -23.49 20.39
C LYS A 432 18.57 -24.91 20.89
N VAL A 433 19.49 -25.59 20.24
CA VAL A 433 19.94 -26.94 20.61
C VAL A 433 20.70 -26.82 21.93
N GLU A 434 20.02 -27.08 23.05
CA GLU A 434 20.69 -27.22 24.33
C GLU A 434 21.34 -28.61 24.39
N ASN A 435 22.65 -28.67 24.61
CA ASN A 435 23.43 -29.90 24.84
C ASN A 435 23.49 -30.89 23.66
N GLY A 436 23.47 -30.39 22.41
CA GLY A 436 23.70 -31.22 21.22
C GLY A 436 22.58 -32.22 20.88
N LYS A 437 21.48 -32.27 21.65
CA LYS A 437 20.29 -33.04 21.31
C LYS A 437 19.27 -32.13 20.61
N ALA A 438 18.97 -32.43 19.34
CA ALA A 438 17.91 -31.75 18.61
C ALA A 438 16.57 -31.94 19.34
N VAL A 439 16.05 -30.88 19.94
CA VAL A 439 14.71 -30.89 20.53
C VAL A 439 13.71 -30.79 19.38
N THR A 440 12.93 -31.84 19.18
CA THR A 440 11.99 -32.03 18.06
C THR A 440 10.78 -31.10 18.07
N ASN A 441 10.61 -30.25 19.07
CA ASN A 441 9.47 -29.33 19.19
C ASN A 441 9.85 -27.92 18.75
N ALA A 442 9.92 -27.70 17.43
CA ALA A 442 10.01 -26.36 16.86
C ALA A 442 8.72 -25.56 17.19
N GLU A 443 8.88 -24.33 17.64
CA GLU A 443 7.76 -23.44 17.92
C GLU A 443 7.24 -22.84 16.60
N ARG A 444 5.92 -22.69 16.47
CA ARG A 444 5.29 -22.22 15.23
C ARG A 444 4.57 -20.91 15.49
N MET A 445 4.76 -19.94 14.59
CA MET A 445 4.11 -18.64 14.64
C MET A 445 3.47 -18.34 13.30
N TRP A 446 2.26 -17.79 13.30
CA TRP A 446 1.59 -17.37 12.08
C TRP A 446 1.74 -15.86 11.90
N VAL A 447 2.20 -15.44 10.74
CA VAL A 447 2.33 -14.03 10.36
C VAL A 447 1.34 -13.72 9.25
N SER A 448 0.56 -12.65 9.44
CA SER A 448 -0.30 -12.15 8.37
C SER A 448 0.54 -11.38 7.36
N VAL A 449 0.38 -11.72 6.09
CA VAL A 449 1.01 -11.03 4.96
C VAL A 449 -0.09 -10.44 4.05
N PRO A 450 0.24 -9.49 3.17
CA PRO A 450 -0.71 -9.03 2.16
C PRO A 450 -1.25 -10.21 1.36
N HIS A 451 -2.56 -10.24 1.14
CA HIS A 451 -3.22 -11.34 0.45
C HIS A 451 -2.62 -11.54 -0.97
N PRO A 452 -2.37 -12.78 -1.43
CA PRO A 452 -1.76 -13.04 -2.73
C PRO A 452 -2.48 -12.36 -3.90
N ARG A 453 -3.83 -12.37 -3.89
CA ARG A 453 -4.66 -11.61 -4.84
C ARG A 453 -4.32 -10.12 -4.90
N CYS A 454 -4.17 -9.46 -3.76
CA CYS A 454 -3.80 -8.05 -3.71
C CYS A 454 -2.41 -7.84 -4.30
N MET A 455 -1.44 -8.70 -3.95
CA MET A 455 -0.07 -8.62 -4.47
C MET A 455 -0.01 -8.85 -5.99
N LEU A 456 -0.80 -9.78 -6.51
CA LEU A 456 -0.90 -10.04 -7.95
C LEU A 456 -1.38 -8.80 -8.71
N LEU A 457 -2.52 -8.23 -8.30
CA LEU A 457 -3.06 -7.02 -8.94
C LEU A 457 -2.12 -5.82 -8.76
N LEU A 458 -1.52 -5.68 -7.58
CA LEU A 458 -0.55 -4.63 -7.30
C LEU A 458 0.68 -4.74 -8.21
N SER A 459 1.13 -5.96 -8.54
CA SER A 459 2.24 -6.16 -9.48
C SER A 459 1.94 -5.57 -10.86
N TYR A 460 0.71 -5.73 -11.38
CA TYR A 460 0.29 -5.10 -12.65
C TYR A 460 0.26 -3.58 -12.53
N LEU A 461 -0.30 -3.05 -11.45
CA LEU A 461 -0.37 -1.61 -11.22
C LEU A 461 1.03 -0.98 -11.14
N VAL A 462 1.93 -1.58 -10.37
CA VAL A 462 3.33 -1.14 -10.23
C VAL A 462 4.10 -1.27 -11.55
N SER A 463 3.80 -2.30 -12.35
CA SER A 463 4.34 -2.45 -13.71
C SER A 463 3.87 -1.35 -14.66
N ALA A 464 2.60 -0.96 -14.55
CA ALA A 464 2.03 0.12 -15.35
C ALA A 464 2.62 1.48 -14.96
N THR A 465 2.69 1.79 -13.66
CA THR A 465 3.16 3.09 -13.16
C THR A 465 4.67 3.30 -13.32
N SER A 466 5.48 2.25 -13.18
CA SER A 466 6.94 2.32 -13.35
C SER A 466 7.39 2.49 -14.80
N LYS A 467 6.59 2.04 -15.76
CA LYS A 467 6.87 2.21 -17.19
C LYS A 467 6.31 3.53 -17.71
N ARG A 468 7.12 4.58 -17.55
CA ARG A 468 6.98 5.94 -18.11
C ARG A 468 6.36 6.04 -19.50
N ASP A 469 6.87 5.20 -20.38
CA ASP A 469 6.84 5.45 -21.80
C ASP A 469 5.45 5.25 -22.43
N ALA A 470 4.96 6.34 -23.04
CA ALA A 470 3.72 6.36 -23.80
C ALA A 470 3.93 6.19 -25.31
N VAL A 471 5.17 6.20 -25.77
CA VAL A 471 5.54 6.16 -27.18
C VAL A 471 5.49 4.71 -27.71
N GLY A 472 5.14 4.57 -28.99
CA GLY A 472 5.16 3.31 -29.72
C GLY A 472 3.78 2.70 -29.94
N ARG A 473 3.75 1.55 -30.63
CA ARG A 473 2.49 0.88 -31.03
C ARG A 473 1.79 0.17 -29.86
N LYS A 474 2.57 -0.39 -28.93
CA LYS A 474 2.09 -1.14 -27.76
C LYS A 474 2.86 -0.68 -26.52
N PRO A 475 2.56 0.53 -25.99
CA PRO A 475 3.26 1.03 -24.81
C PRO A 475 3.01 0.09 -23.63
N LYS A 476 4.09 -0.31 -22.95
CA LYS A 476 4.03 -1.29 -21.85
C LYS A 476 3.09 -0.84 -20.74
N ARG A 477 3.04 0.47 -20.44
CA ARG A 477 2.09 1.06 -19.49
C ARG A 477 0.64 0.70 -19.78
N LYS A 478 0.18 0.93 -21.03
CA LYS A 478 -1.17 0.59 -21.47
C LYS A 478 -1.41 -0.93 -21.41
N MET A 479 -0.43 -1.72 -21.84
CA MET A 479 -0.50 -3.18 -21.82
C MET A 479 -0.74 -3.70 -20.40
N TYR A 480 0.13 -3.35 -19.45
CA TYR A 480 0.01 -3.80 -18.06
C TYR A 480 -1.28 -3.31 -17.39
N ALA A 481 -1.68 -2.05 -17.62
CA ALA A 481 -2.95 -1.54 -17.11
C ALA A 481 -4.14 -2.36 -17.67
N SER A 482 -4.16 -2.61 -18.98
CA SER A 482 -5.25 -3.35 -19.62
C SER A 482 -5.31 -4.82 -19.22
N GLU A 483 -4.17 -5.51 -19.12
CA GLU A 483 -4.12 -6.90 -18.66
C GLU A 483 -4.46 -7.00 -17.17
N GLY A 484 -3.96 -6.06 -16.35
CA GLY A 484 -4.31 -5.98 -14.93
C GLY A 484 -5.82 -5.81 -14.70
N LEU A 485 -6.51 -5.03 -15.53
CA LEU A 485 -7.97 -4.89 -15.47
C LEU A 485 -8.71 -6.18 -15.82
N LYS A 486 -8.21 -6.96 -16.80
CA LYS A 486 -8.79 -8.28 -17.12
C LYS A 486 -8.61 -9.26 -15.97
N VAL A 487 -7.42 -9.28 -15.36
CA VAL A 487 -7.15 -10.11 -14.18
C VAL A 487 -8.01 -9.65 -13.02
N ALA A 488 -8.13 -8.34 -12.76
CA ALA A 488 -8.98 -7.80 -11.70
C ALA A 488 -10.46 -8.19 -11.89
N ALA A 489 -10.98 -8.16 -13.11
CA ALA A 489 -12.34 -8.61 -13.40
C ALA A 489 -12.53 -10.10 -13.08
N LYS A 490 -11.61 -10.96 -13.52
CA LYS A 490 -11.62 -12.40 -13.22
C LYS A 490 -11.53 -12.66 -11.71
N GLU A 491 -10.65 -11.97 -11.01
CA GLU A 491 -10.47 -12.11 -9.57
C GLU A 491 -11.66 -11.56 -8.77
N HIS A 492 -12.42 -10.61 -9.30
CA HIS A 492 -13.62 -10.10 -8.64
C HIS A 492 -14.75 -11.14 -8.60
N GLU A 493 -14.81 -12.02 -9.60
CA GLU A 493 -15.81 -13.11 -9.67
C GLU A 493 -15.43 -14.31 -8.79
N ALA A 494 -14.15 -14.48 -8.48
CA ALA A 494 -13.66 -15.62 -7.72
C ALA A 494 -13.77 -15.39 -6.19
N GLU A 495 -14.17 -16.44 -5.46
CA GLU A 495 -14.30 -16.40 -4.00
C GLU A 495 -12.97 -16.04 -3.32
N ILE A 496 -13.03 -15.14 -2.33
CA ILE A 496 -11.86 -14.77 -1.53
C ILE A 496 -11.65 -15.87 -0.49
N LEU A 497 -10.61 -16.66 -0.66
CA LEU A 497 -10.24 -17.70 0.29
C LEU A 497 -9.56 -17.08 1.50
N LEU A 498 -10.21 -17.20 2.65
CA LEU A 498 -9.65 -16.81 3.94
C LEU A 498 -9.80 -17.97 4.93
N PRO A 499 -8.92 -18.03 5.94
CA PRO A 499 -9.02 -19.05 6.98
C PRO A 499 -10.35 -18.93 7.72
N ALA A 500 -10.83 -20.08 8.25
CA ALA A 500 -12.04 -20.17 9.06
C ALA A 500 -12.11 -19.13 10.20
N TRP A 501 -10.95 -18.78 10.76
CA TRP A 501 -10.81 -17.90 11.91
C TRP A 501 -10.59 -16.42 11.56
N SER A 502 -10.58 -16.06 10.28
CA SER A 502 -10.63 -14.67 9.85
C SER A 502 -12.04 -14.08 10.02
N SER A 503 -12.10 -12.77 10.12
CA SER A 503 -13.34 -12.00 10.27
C SER A 503 -13.90 -11.57 8.90
N THR A 504 -15.17 -11.17 8.85
CA THR A 504 -15.75 -10.54 7.65
C THR A 504 -15.11 -9.19 7.34
N ALA A 505 -14.51 -8.51 8.33
CA ALA A 505 -13.69 -7.32 8.09
C ALA A 505 -12.45 -7.63 7.26
N ASP A 506 -11.84 -8.81 7.42
CA ASP A 506 -10.69 -9.21 6.62
C ASP A 506 -11.09 -9.42 5.14
N VAL A 507 -12.26 -10.03 4.88
CA VAL A 507 -12.84 -10.13 3.52
C VAL A 507 -13.05 -8.74 2.94
N SER A 508 -13.70 -7.86 3.70
CA SER A 508 -13.98 -6.48 3.30
C SER A 508 -12.70 -5.71 3.01
N LEU A 509 -11.64 -5.91 3.79
CA LEU A 509 -10.33 -5.30 3.58
C LEU A 509 -9.70 -5.76 2.26
N VAL A 510 -9.69 -7.07 1.98
CA VAL A 510 -9.17 -7.61 0.71
C VAL A 510 -10.00 -7.11 -0.47
N SER A 511 -11.33 -7.15 -0.37
CA SER A 511 -12.25 -6.65 -1.40
C SER A 511 -12.06 -5.15 -1.66
N THR A 512 -11.96 -4.34 -0.61
CA THR A 512 -11.76 -2.89 -0.72
C THR A 512 -10.39 -2.56 -1.31
N THR A 513 -9.34 -3.28 -0.88
CA THR A 513 -7.97 -3.11 -1.41
C THR A 513 -7.90 -3.45 -2.90
N THR A 514 -8.50 -4.57 -3.30
CA THR A 514 -8.55 -4.97 -4.73
C THR A 514 -9.37 -3.99 -5.57
N ALA A 515 -10.46 -3.44 -5.02
CA ALA A 515 -11.24 -2.38 -5.66
C ALA A 515 -10.42 -1.09 -5.84
N HIS A 516 -9.64 -0.67 -4.84
CA HIS A 516 -8.70 0.45 -4.98
C HIS A 516 -7.70 0.21 -6.12
N ILE A 517 -7.05 -0.96 -6.15
CA ILE A 517 -6.09 -1.30 -7.20
C ILE A 517 -6.76 -1.28 -8.59
N HIS A 518 -7.99 -1.77 -8.72
CA HIS A 518 -8.77 -1.70 -9.96
C HIS A 518 -9.00 -0.23 -10.39
N ALA A 519 -9.46 0.63 -9.48
CA ALA A 519 -9.68 2.04 -9.76
C ALA A 519 -8.37 2.76 -10.17
N ASP A 520 -7.25 2.42 -9.55
CA ASP A 520 -5.92 2.94 -9.95
C ASP A 520 -5.50 2.46 -11.34
N LEU A 521 -5.73 1.18 -11.67
CA LEU A 521 -5.46 0.65 -13.02
C LEU A 521 -6.31 1.35 -14.11
N LEU A 522 -7.58 1.65 -13.82
CA LEU A 522 -8.42 2.46 -14.70
C LEU A 522 -7.86 3.88 -14.86
N SER A 523 -7.43 4.50 -13.77
CA SER A 523 -6.83 5.84 -13.78
C SER A 523 -5.55 5.88 -14.62
N GLU A 524 -4.71 4.84 -14.52
CA GLU A 524 -3.52 4.67 -15.36
C GLU A 524 -3.87 4.51 -16.84
N LEU A 525 -4.91 3.73 -17.15
CA LEU A 525 -5.42 3.55 -18.52
C LEU A 525 -5.98 4.86 -19.11
N ILE A 526 -6.67 5.66 -18.32
CA ILE A 526 -7.17 6.98 -18.73
C ILE A 526 -5.99 7.90 -19.00
N GLY A 527 -5.04 7.98 -18.06
CA GLY A 527 -3.84 8.82 -18.20
C GLY A 527 -3.06 8.51 -19.47
N ILE A 528 -2.74 7.24 -19.74
CA ILE A 528 -2.01 6.84 -20.94
C ILE A 528 -2.79 7.10 -22.23
N SER A 529 -4.12 6.97 -22.21
CA SER A 529 -4.96 7.25 -23.37
C SER A 529 -4.98 8.74 -23.70
N ILE A 530 -5.03 9.61 -22.68
CA ILE A 530 -4.92 11.07 -22.85
C ILE A 530 -3.56 11.45 -23.44
N LEU A 531 -2.45 10.92 -22.90
CA LEU A 531 -1.09 11.21 -23.41
C LEU A 531 -0.88 10.82 -24.88
N ARG A 532 -1.71 9.89 -25.37
CA ARG A 532 -1.68 9.40 -26.76
C ARG A 532 -2.77 10.01 -27.65
N SER A 533 -3.54 10.97 -27.13
CA SER A 533 -4.68 11.59 -27.82
C SER A 533 -5.78 10.59 -28.22
N ASP A 534 -5.88 9.47 -27.50
CA ASP A 534 -6.95 8.45 -27.64
C ASP A 534 -8.14 8.83 -26.74
N PHE A 535 -8.73 10.00 -27.02
CA PHE A 535 -9.77 10.59 -26.17
C PHE A 535 -11.06 9.76 -26.06
N PRO A 536 -11.56 9.09 -27.12
CA PRO A 536 -12.74 8.23 -26.98
C PRO A 536 -12.53 7.10 -25.95
N THR A 537 -11.36 6.46 -25.98
CA THR A 537 -11.00 5.43 -25.00
C THR A 537 -10.84 6.02 -23.61
N ALA A 538 -10.22 7.20 -23.50
CA ALA A 538 -10.05 7.89 -22.22
C ALA A 538 -11.40 8.25 -21.58
N LEU A 539 -12.34 8.82 -22.34
CA LEU A 539 -13.67 9.18 -21.86
C LEU A 539 -14.48 7.94 -21.46
N SER A 540 -14.51 6.89 -22.31
CA SER A 540 -15.19 5.64 -21.98
C SER A 540 -14.62 4.99 -20.71
N SER A 541 -13.31 5.04 -20.52
CA SER A 541 -12.65 4.50 -19.32
C SER A 541 -12.93 5.38 -18.08
N LEU A 542 -13.07 6.69 -18.26
CA LEU A 542 -13.44 7.63 -17.21
C LEU A 542 -14.87 7.39 -16.71
N ASP A 543 -15.82 7.15 -17.62
CA ASP A 543 -17.20 6.77 -17.26
C ASP A 543 -17.22 5.46 -16.45
N LYS A 544 -16.43 4.46 -16.88
CA LYS A 544 -16.25 3.20 -16.13
C LYS A 544 -15.68 3.43 -14.74
N LEU A 545 -14.66 4.29 -14.60
CA LEU A 545 -14.07 4.62 -13.29
C LEU A 545 -15.09 5.31 -12.38
N ILE A 546 -15.87 6.25 -12.91
CA ILE A 546 -16.93 6.95 -12.17
C ILE A 546 -17.99 5.96 -11.67
N ALA A 547 -18.48 5.07 -12.55
CA ALA A 547 -19.47 4.06 -12.18
C ALA A 547 -18.90 3.08 -11.13
N PHE A 548 -17.68 2.59 -11.35
CA PHE A 548 -17.01 1.67 -10.46
C PHE A 548 -16.79 2.26 -9.06
N THR A 549 -16.22 3.46 -8.97
CA THR A 549 -15.95 4.11 -7.68
C THR A 549 -17.22 4.43 -6.90
N ARG A 550 -18.34 4.72 -7.57
CA ARG A 550 -19.65 4.87 -6.91
C ARG A 550 -20.18 3.56 -6.36
N ASN A 551 -20.13 2.48 -7.16
CA ASN A 551 -20.61 1.16 -6.75
C ASN A 551 -19.82 0.60 -5.54
N HIS A 552 -18.52 0.89 -5.45
CA HIS A 552 -17.65 0.41 -4.38
C HIS A 552 -17.45 1.42 -3.23
N ARG A 553 -18.22 2.53 -3.19
CA ARG A 553 -18.08 3.59 -2.15
C ARG A 553 -16.66 4.20 -2.07
N LEU A 554 -15.97 4.27 -3.21
CA LEU A 554 -14.65 4.87 -3.35
C LEU A 554 -14.69 6.27 -3.96
N TRP A 555 -15.87 6.81 -4.28
CA TRP A 555 -16.03 8.09 -4.97
C TRP A 555 -15.26 9.22 -4.29
N ASP A 556 -15.39 9.36 -2.96
CA ASP A 556 -14.73 10.43 -2.22
C ASP A 556 -13.21 10.35 -2.34
N ALA A 557 -12.65 9.13 -2.38
CA ALA A 557 -11.22 8.87 -2.54
C ALA A 557 -10.70 9.27 -3.94
N TYR A 558 -11.51 9.07 -5.00
CA TYR A 558 -11.10 9.26 -6.40
C TYR A 558 -11.64 10.53 -7.06
N ALA A 559 -12.60 11.23 -6.48
CA ALA A 559 -13.20 12.43 -7.05
C ALA A 559 -12.17 13.50 -7.49
N PRO A 560 -11.11 13.81 -6.71
CA PRO A 560 -10.07 14.75 -7.16
C PRO A 560 -9.35 14.27 -8.43
N LEU A 561 -9.01 12.97 -8.50
CA LEU A 561 -8.28 12.38 -9.63
C LEU A 561 -9.16 12.28 -10.88
N VAL A 562 -10.42 11.87 -10.73
CA VAL A 562 -11.42 11.88 -11.80
C VAL A 562 -11.58 13.29 -12.38
N THR A 563 -11.69 14.29 -11.51
CA THR A 563 -11.79 15.70 -11.93
C THR A 563 -10.51 16.17 -12.64
N LEU A 564 -9.34 15.74 -12.17
CA LEU A 564 -8.07 16.01 -12.84
C LEU A 564 -8.00 15.39 -14.23
N HIS A 565 -8.49 14.16 -14.43
CA HIS A 565 -8.58 13.55 -15.75
C HIS A 565 -9.53 14.32 -16.68
N HIS A 566 -10.69 14.79 -16.18
CA HIS A 566 -11.56 15.69 -16.95
C HIS A 566 -10.85 16.99 -17.33
N ALA A 567 -10.06 17.57 -16.44
CA ALA A 567 -9.26 18.76 -16.72
C ALA A 567 -8.25 18.49 -17.84
N HIS A 568 -7.53 17.37 -17.78
CA HIS A 568 -6.57 16.97 -18.81
C HIS A 568 -7.21 16.76 -20.19
N VAL A 569 -8.36 16.09 -20.25
CA VAL A 569 -9.11 15.91 -21.51
C VAL A 569 -9.59 17.25 -22.04
N ALA A 570 -10.22 18.09 -21.20
CA ALA A 570 -10.70 19.40 -21.63
C ALA A 570 -9.55 20.30 -22.12
N HIS A 571 -8.40 20.28 -21.44
CA HIS A 571 -7.21 21.02 -21.84
C HIS A 571 -6.71 20.53 -23.21
N ALA A 572 -6.59 19.22 -23.40
CA ALA A 572 -6.09 18.66 -24.64
C ALA A 572 -7.02 18.90 -25.84
N LEU A 573 -8.33 19.06 -25.60
CA LEU A 573 -9.35 19.43 -26.60
C LEU A 573 -9.48 20.94 -26.80
N GLY A 574 -8.69 21.78 -26.13
CA GLY A 574 -8.75 23.23 -26.24
C GLY A 574 -9.97 23.89 -25.55
N LYS A 575 -10.69 23.16 -24.70
CA LYS A 575 -11.84 23.66 -23.92
C LYS A 575 -11.35 24.38 -22.66
N VAL A 576 -10.77 25.56 -22.85
CA VAL A 576 -10.00 26.34 -21.85
C VAL A 576 -10.77 26.58 -20.55
N ASP A 577 -11.97 27.13 -20.61
CA ASP A 577 -12.74 27.51 -19.41
C ASP A 577 -13.05 26.31 -18.53
N LYS A 578 -13.52 25.22 -19.17
CA LYS A 578 -13.80 23.95 -18.52
C LYS A 578 -12.54 23.35 -17.89
N ALA A 579 -11.42 23.37 -18.60
CA ALA A 579 -10.15 22.87 -18.06
C ALA A 579 -9.73 23.65 -16.80
N GLY A 580 -9.79 24.98 -16.84
CA GLY A 580 -9.44 25.85 -15.71
C GLY A 580 -10.36 25.67 -14.50
N GLU A 581 -11.66 25.46 -14.72
CA GLU A 581 -12.59 25.10 -13.64
C GLU A 581 -12.25 23.73 -13.04
N CYS A 582 -12.11 22.69 -13.87
CA CYS A 582 -11.80 21.35 -13.39
C CYS A 582 -10.46 21.30 -12.62
N TYR A 583 -9.42 22.02 -13.05
CA TYR A 583 -8.17 22.08 -12.29
C TYR A 583 -8.35 22.70 -10.90
N ARG A 584 -9.11 23.80 -10.79
CA ARG A 584 -9.38 24.45 -9.50
C ARG A 584 -10.20 23.53 -8.58
N VAL A 585 -11.23 22.87 -9.13
CA VAL A 585 -12.05 21.91 -8.37
C VAL A 585 -11.21 20.71 -7.93
N ALA A 586 -10.36 20.14 -8.80
CA ALA A 586 -9.48 19.03 -8.44
C ALA A 586 -8.49 19.44 -7.32
N ALA A 587 -7.87 20.61 -7.43
CA ALA A 587 -6.97 21.14 -6.41
C ALA A 587 -7.70 21.43 -5.08
N HIS A 588 -8.93 21.92 -5.15
CA HIS A 588 -9.79 22.15 -3.99
C HIS A 588 -10.18 20.83 -3.33
N LEU A 589 -10.76 19.87 -4.05
CA LEU A 589 -11.12 18.55 -3.50
C LEU A 589 -9.92 17.79 -2.92
N ALA A 590 -8.74 17.92 -3.53
CA ALA A 590 -7.51 17.34 -2.99
C ALA A 590 -6.97 18.10 -1.76
N GLY A 591 -7.27 19.39 -1.63
CA GLY A 591 -6.87 20.24 -0.51
C GLY A 591 -7.86 20.32 0.65
N ASP A 592 -9.14 20.10 0.38
CA ASP A 592 -10.28 20.23 1.30
C ASP A 592 -10.53 18.97 2.12
N ARG A 593 -9.77 17.89 1.89
CA ARG A 593 -9.61 16.82 2.87
C ARG A 593 -8.84 17.26 4.13
N ARG A 594 -8.89 18.55 4.48
CA ARG A 594 -8.50 19.12 5.76
C ARG A 594 -9.31 18.44 6.86
N ARG A 595 -8.68 17.42 7.48
CA ARG A 595 -8.96 17.03 8.86
C ARG A 595 -8.77 18.27 9.73
N GLY A 596 -9.85 18.81 10.28
CA GLY A 596 -9.96 19.54 11.57
C GLY A 596 -9.04 20.73 11.91
N ASP A 597 -7.73 20.64 11.67
CA ASP A 597 -6.73 21.41 12.40
C ASP A 597 -5.71 22.02 11.44
N GLY A 598 -6.10 23.07 10.71
CA GLY A 598 -5.25 24.19 10.26
C GLY A 598 -3.99 23.97 9.39
N GLU A 599 -3.41 22.78 9.30
CA GLU A 599 -2.16 22.51 8.61
C GLU A 599 -2.45 21.64 7.39
N ALA A 600 -2.16 22.16 6.20
CA ALA A 600 -2.27 21.40 4.97
C ALA A 600 -1.28 20.24 5.04
N VAL A 601 -1.75 19.03 5.34
CA VAL A 601 -1.03 17.79 5.03
C VAL A 601 -0.53 17.97 3.60
N ALA A 602 0.79 17.90 3.41
CA ALA A 602 1.45 18.09 2.12
C ALA A 602 0.57 17.51 1.02
N GLY A 603 -0.08 18.42 0.30
CA GLY A 603 -1.28 18.10 -0.45
C GLY A 603 -0.92 17.21 -1.63
N SER A 604 -1.44 15.98 -1.57
CA SER A 604 -1.68 15.02 -2.64
C SER A 604 -1.06 15.41 -3.98
N TYR A 605 -0.15 14.60 -4.52
CA TYR A 605 0.38 14.71 -5.89
C TYR A 605 -0.65 15.24 -6.93
N VAL A 606 -1.93 14.86 -6.80
CA VAL A 606 -3.07 15.35 -7.59
C VAL A 606 -3.29 16.86 -7.49
N ARG A 607 -3.20 17.47 -6.30
CA ARG A 607 -3.28 18.91 -6.06
C ARG A 607 -2.14 19.64 -6.78
N ALA A 608 -0.90 19.22 -6.56
CA ALA A 608 0.27 19.82 -7.18
C ALA A 608 0.18 19.72 -8.71
N ALA A 609 -0.24 18.55 -9.23
CA ALA A 609 -0.49 18.35 -10.66
C ALA A 609 -1.62 19.24 -11.20
N ALA A 610 -2.72 19.39 -10.46
CA ALA A 610 -3.84 20.24 -10.85
C ALA A 610 -3.44 21.73 -10.90
N ARG A 611 -2.70 22.20 -9.89
CA ARG A 611 -2.17 23.57 -9.85
C ARG A 611 -1.13 23.82 -10.95
N ALA A 612 -0.28 22.83 -11.23
CA ALA A 612 0.66 22.90 -12.35
C ALA A 612 -0.06 22.97 -13.71
N GLY A 613 -1.13 22.19 -13.88
CA GLY A 613 -1.99 22.26 -15.06
C GLY A 613 -2.68 23.62 -15.22
N GLU A 614 -3.23 24.18 -14.13
CA GLU A 614 -3.81 25.52 -14.10
C GLU A 614 -2.78 26.61 -14.48
N ALA A 615 -1.58 26.54 -13.90
CA ALA A 615 -0.51 27.48 -14.18
C ALA A 615 -0.06 27.39 -15.66
N ALA A 616 0.15 26.18 -16.18
CA ALA A 616 0.52 25.97 -17.57
C ALA A 616 -0.56 26.50 -18.54
N LEU A 617 -1.84 26.27 -18.24
CA LEU A 617 -2.96 26.80 -19.02
C LEU A 617 -2.93 28.34 -19.07
N ARG A 618 -2.77 29.00 -17.91
CA ARG A 618 -2.71 30.47 -17.83
C ARG A 618 -1.49 31.06 -18.52
N ILE A 619 -0.34 30.40 -18.43
CA ILE A 619 0.87 30.81 -19.16
C ILE A 619 0.62 30.78 -20.69
N GLY A 620 -0.08 29.74 -21.17
CA GLY A 620 -0.48 29.65 -22.57
C GLY A 620 -1.42 30.78 -23.03
N LEU A 621 -2.35 31.20 -22.16
CA LEU A 621 -3.33 32.26 -22.45
C LEU A 621 -2.78 33.67 -22.30
N ALA A 622 -1.88 33.92 -21.34
CA ALA A 622 -1.32 35.25 -21.06
C ALA A 622 -0.52 35.83 -22.25
N ARG A 623 -0.18 35.00 -23.24
CA ARG A 623 0.41 35.46 -24.51
C ARG A 623 -0.63 36.06 -25.47
N ARG A 624 -1.91 35.76 -25.26
CA ARG A 624 -3.06 36.27 -26.05
C ARG A 624 -3.74 37.45 -25.35
N GLU A 625 -3.83 37.41 -24.01
CA GLU A 625 -4.57 38.37 -23.20
C GLU A 625 -3.67 38.95 -22.10
N TYR A 626 -3.75 40.27 -21.85
CA TYR A 626 -2.84 41.04 -20.96
C TYR A 626 -2.98 40.73 -19.44
N GLU A 627 -3.41 39.54 -19.05
CA GLU A 627 -3.59 39.10 -17.64
C GLU A 627 -2.29 38.58 -16.99
N GLY A 628 -1.23 39.39 -16.99
CA GLY A 628 0.12 38.93 -16.59
C GLY A 628 0.38 38.75 -15.08
N ILE A 629 -0.37 39.43 -14.20
CA ILE A 629 0.02 39.57 -12.78
C ILE A 629 -0.30 38.31 -11.95
N ASN A 630 -1.48 37.71 -12.11
CA ASN A 630 -1.90 36.54 -11.32
C ASN A 630 -1.10 35.27 -11.71
N THR A 631 -0.67 35.17 -12.96
CA THR A 631 0.05 34.01 -13.51
C THR A 631 1.43 33.81 -12.89
N LYS A 632 2.18 34.89 -12.62
CA LYS A 632 3.52 34.79 -11.99
C LYS A 632 3.44 34.30 -10.54
N ALA A 633 2.49 34.81 -9.77
CA ALA A 633 2.31 34.41 -8.37
C ALA A 633 1.89 32.94 -8.25
N LEU A 634 0.91 32.51 -9.05
CA LEU A 634 0.48 31.12 -9.12
C LEU A 634 1.63 30.20 -9.55
N GLY A 635 2.35 30.57 -10.61
CA GLY A 635 3.48 29.81 -11.10
C GLY A 635 4.61 29.66 -10.10
N ALA A 636 4.98 30.73 -9.37
CA ALA A 636 5.98 30.66 -8.32
C ALA A 636 5.55 29.73 -7.15
N ALA A 637 4.27 29.76 -6.78
CA ALA A 637 3.72 28.84 -5.78
C ALA A 637 3.81 27.38 -6.24
N VAL A 638 3.45 27.11 -7.51
CA VAL A 638 3.58 25.78 -8.11
C VAL A 638 5.02 25.31 -8.15
N VAL A 639 5.98 26.15 -8.57
CA VAL A 639 7.39 25.78 -8.59
C VAL A 639 7.86 25.36 -7.20
N LYS A 640 7.42 26.08 -6.16
CA LYS A 640 7.72 25.72 -4.77
C LYS A 640 7.06 24.40 -4.35
N GLU A 641 5.80 24.18 -4.70
CA GLU A 641 5.03 22.96 -4.38
C GLU A 641 5.53 21.73 -5.14
N SER A 642 5.96 21.89 -6.39
CA SER A 642 6.48 20.81 -7.24
C SER A 642 7.88 20.34 -6.85
N ARG A 643 8.67 21.17 -6.14
CA ARG A 643 9.95 20.74 -5.58
C ARG A 643 9.68 19.55 -4.65
N ARG A 644 10.48 18.48 -4.79
CA ARG A 644 10.43 17.30 -3.92
C ARG A 644 9.17 16.43 -4.06
N MET A 645 8.32 16.70 -5.06
CA MET A 645 7.15 15.87 -5.40
C MET A 645 7.48 14.72 -6.37
N GLY A 646 8.77 14.40 -6.49
CA GLY A 646 9.30 13.36 -7.37
C GLY A 646 9.73 13.89 -8.73
N GLY A 647 10.47 13.05 -9.49
CA GLY A 647 11.19 13.47 -10.69
C GLY A 647 10.31 14.06 -11.80
N THR A 648 9.06 13.61 -11.95
CA THR A 648 8.14 14.16 -12.98
C THR A 648 7.60 15.53 -12.58
N LEU A 649 7.03 15.67 -11.38
CA LEU A 649 6.48 16.97 -10.97
C LEU A 649 7.56 18.02 -10.80
N GLU A 650 8.75 17.62 -10.33
CA GLU A 650 9.89 18.51 -10.26
C GLU A 650 10.33 18.99 -11.66
N ALA A 651 10.39 18.08 -12.65
CA ALA A 651 10.65 18.47 -14.03
C ALA A 651 9.57 19.42 -14.58
N VAL A 652 8.29 19.19 -14.27
CA VAL A 652 7.19 20.10 -14.63
C VAL A 652 7.35 21.46 -13.95
N GLY A 653 7.74 21.49 -12.68
CA GLY A 653 8.05 22.71 -11.95
C GLY A 653 9.16 23.51 -12.64
N LYS A 654 10.24 22.84 -13.06
CA LYS A 654 11.34 23.46 -13.82
C LYS A 654 10.89 23.99 -15.19
N VAL A 655 9.99 23.30 -15.88
CA VAL A 655 9.36 23.81 -17.11
C VAL A 655 8.57 25.09 -16.84
N ILE A 656 7.73 25.11 -15.80
CA ILE A 656 6.96 26.30 -15.42
C ILE A 656 7.90 27.45 -15.02
N GLU A 657 8.94 27.18 -14.25
CA GLU A 657 9.96 28.17 -13.87
C GLU A 657 10.65 28.76 -15.11
N SER A 658 10.97 27.94 -16.11
CA SER A 658 11.56 28.41 -17.37
C SER A 658 10.64 29.35 -18.13
N CYS A 659 9.33 29.05 -18.19
CA CYS A 659 8.34 29.87 -18.90
C CYS A 659 8.08 31.23 -18.22
N LEU A 660 8.31 31.31 -16.90
CA LEU A 660 8.12 32.54 -16.13
C LEU A 660 9.41 33.38 -16.04
N SER A 661 10.55 32.80 -16.40
CA SER A 661 11.85 33.49 -16.40
C SER A 661 11.90 34.55 -17.49
N THR A 662 12.32 35.77 -17.13
CA THR A 662 12.63 36.84 -18.09
C THR A 662 14.03 36.69 -18.69
N GLU A 663 14.89 35.91 -18.05
CA GLU A 663 16.27 35.68 -18.48
C GLU A 663 16.37 34.39 -19.32
N ILE A 664 16.89 34.52 -20.55
CA ILE A 664 17.05 33.41 -21.49
C ILE A 664 18.00 32.34 -20.93
N LEU A 665 19.10 32.74 -20.29
CA LEU A 665 20.09 31.80 -19.74
C LEU A 665 19.48 30.95 -18.61
N LYS A 666 18.80 31.59 -17.66
CA LYS A 666 18.08 30.90 -16.59
C LYS A 666 16.98 29.98 -17.12
N SER A 667 16.24 30.41 -18.14
CA SER A 667 15.23 29.55 -18.80
C SER A 667 15.87 28.28 -19.38
N LYS A 668 16.98 28.43 -20.13
CA LYS A 668 17.71 27.30 -20.72
C LYS A 668 18.25 26.34 -19.67
N GLU A 669 18.80 26.86 -18.57
CA GLU A 669 19.28 26.04 -17.45
C GLU A 669 18.13 25.21 -16.85
N CYS A 670 17.00 25.86 -16.54
CA CYS A 670 15.82 25.16 -16.02
C CYS A 670 15.31 24.07 -16.98
N LEU A 671 15.27 24.34 -18.29
CA LEU A 671 14.87 23.35 -19.30
C LEU A 671 15.87 22.19 -19.42
N ARG A 672 17.17 22.44 -19.26
CA ARG A 672 18.20 21.39 -19.26
C ARG A 672 18.05 20.47 -18.04
N ASP A 673 17.79 21.05 -16.88
CA ASP A 673 17.53 20.30 -15.65
C ASP A 673 16.27 19.45 -15.80
N ALA A 674 15.18 20.04 -16.31
CA ALA A 674 13.95 19.33 -16.61
C ALA A 674 14.18 18.18 -17.61
N LEU A 675 14.97 18.40 -18.66
CA LEU A 675 15.30 17.37 -19.65
C LEU A 675 16.09 16.22 -19.03
N THR A 676 17.00 16.52 -18.10
CA THR A 676 17.81 15.53 -17.37
C THR A 676 16.90 14.66 -16.50
N LEU A 677 16.00 15.26 -15.73
CA LEU A 677 15.01 14.56 -14.92
C LEU A 677 14.07 13.69 -15.79
N ALA A 678 13.52 14.24 -16.86
CA ALA A 678 12.63 13.52 -17.76
C ALA A 678 13.34 12.37 -18.51
N SER A 679 14.60 12.54 -18.87
CA SER A 679 15.41 11.49 -19.53
C SER A 679 15.77 10.37 -18.56
N THR A 680 16.13 10.70 -17.32
CA THR A 680 16.39 9.72 -16.26
C THR A 680 15.13 8.91 -15.92
N GLY A 681 13.98 9.58 -15.93
CA GLY A 681 12.66 8.96 -15.72
C GLY A 681 12.07 8.26 -16.94
N GLN A 682 12.76 8.28 -18.09
CA GLN A 682 12.25 7.79 -19.38
C GLN A 682 10.85 8.31 -19.73
N ASP A 683 10.54 9.55 -19.35
CA ASP A 683 9.27 10.22 -19.61
C ASP A 683 9.31 10.88 -21.00
N ASN A 684 9.11 10.07 -22.04
CA ASN A 684 9.21 10.54 -23.42
C ASN A 684 8.16 11.58 -23.80
N TYR A 685 7.00 11.59 -23.12
CA TYR A 685 5.98 12.60 -23.35
C TYR A 685 6.47 13.97 -22.87
N LEU A 686 6.96 14.05 -21.63
CA LEU A 686 7.51 15.30 -21.09
C LEU A 686 8.79 15.74 -21.82
N ARG A 687 9.66 14.79 -22.21
CA ARG A 687 10.85 15.07 -23.03
C ARG A 687 10.51 15.76 -24.34
N ALA A 688 9.46 15.29 -25.05
CA ALA A 688 9.04 15.92 -26.29
C ALA A 688 8.67 17.40 -26.08
N LEU A 689 7.88 17.72 -25.05
CA LEU A 689 7.55 19.09 -24.70
C LEU A 689 8.80 19.93 -24.40
N ILE A 690 9.72 19.41 -23.59
CA ILE A 690 10.95 20.12 -23.21
C ILE A 690 11.83 20.38 -24.44
N LEU A 691 12.00 19.40 -25.33
CA LEU A 691 12.76 19.56 -26.57
C LEU A 691 12.14 20.60 -27.49
N ALA A 692 10.81 20.64 -27.59
CA ALA A 692 10.11 21.69 -28.33
C ALA A 692 10.44 23.09 -27.78
N LEU A 693 10.38 23.28 -26.46
CA LEU A 693 10.71 24.56 -25.81
C LEU A 693 12.20 24.94 -26.00
N ILE A 694 13.12 23.98 -25.87
CA ILE A 694 14.55 24.19 -26.12
C ILE A 694 14.79 24.59 -27.57
N GLY A 695 14.17 23.90 -28.53
CA GLY A 695 14.32 24.18 -29.97
C GLY A 695 13.99 25.64 -30.33
N VAL A 696 12.97 26.22 -29.70
CA VAL A 696 12.59 27.63 -29.90
C VAL A 696 13.67 28.59 -29.45
N HIS A 697 14.31 28.33 -28.31
CA HIS A 697 15.39 29.17 -27.81
C HIS A 697 16.64 29.17 -28.72
N TYR A 698 16.80 28.15 -29.56
CA TYR A 698 17.88 28.05 -30.53
C TYR A 698 17.50 28.47 -31.95
N LEU A 699 16.21 28.63 -32.26
CA LEU A 699 15.70 28.86 -33.61
C LEU A 699 16.36 30.05 -34.34
N HIS A 700 16.69 31.11 -33.59
CA HIS A 700 17.29 32.34 -34.14
C HIS A 700 18.80 32.45 -33.90
N THR A 701 19.38 31.60 -33.04
CA THR A 701 20.80 31.71 -32.62
C THR A 701 21.66 30.57 -33.14
N ALA A 702 21.11 29.36 -33.23
CA ALA A 702 21.79 28.16 -33.69
C ALA A 702 20.80 27.27 -34.46
N GLY A 703 20.45 27.69 -35.69
CA GLY A 703 19.42 27.04 -36.49
C GLY A 703 19.72 25.60 -36.94
N GLU A 704 20.96 25.12 -36.84
CA GLU A 704 21.27 23.70 -37.07
C GLU A 704 20.94 22.87 -35.83
N HIS A 705 21.43 23.29 -34.66
CA HIS A 705 21.09 22.64 -33.40
C HIS A 705 19.58 22.62 -33.12
N ALA A 706 18.87 23.72 -33.43
CA ALA A 706 17.41 23.76 -33.33
C ALA A 706 16.73 22.72 -34.24
N HIS A 707 17.29 22.46 -35.43
CA HIS A 707 16.75 21.45 -36.35
C HIS A 707 16.85 20.05 -35.74
N ASP A 708 18.03 19.68 -35.22
CA ASP A 708 18.30 18.35 -34.67
C ASP A 708 17.43 18.08 -33.42
N VAL A 709 17.27 19.09 -32.56
CA VAL A 709 16.40 19.03 -31.38
C VAL A 709 14.93 18.85 -31.78
N LEU A 710 14.45 19.61 -32.76
CA LEU A 710 13.07 19.50 -33.25
C LEU A 710 12.82 18.19 -34.01
N GLU A 711 13.82 17.65 -34.70
CA GLU A 711 13.74 16.36 -35.38
C GLU A 711 13.62 15.21 -34.38
N THR A 712 14.40 15.26 -33.31
CA THR A 712 14.28 14.31 -32.19
C THR A 712 12.89 14.42 -31.54
N CYS A 713 12.40 15.64 -31.34
CA CYS A 713 11.05 15.88 -30.83
C CYS A 713 9.98 15.27 -31.75
N GLU A 714 10.05 15.52 -33.06
CA GLU A 714 9.10 14.99 -34.04
C GLU A 714 9.05 13.46 -34.03
N GLN A 715 10.19 12.79 -33.89
CA GLN A 715 10.24 11.33 -33.79
C GLN A 715 9.47 10.81 -32.56
N LEU A 716 9.63 11.46 -31.40
CA LEU A 716 8.89 11.09 -30.19
C LEU A 716 7.39 11.32 -30.37
N VAL A 717 7.00 12.47 -30.90
CA VAL A 717 5.60 12.89 -31.03
C VAL A 717 4.87 12.09 -32.10
N ALA A 718 5.54 11.70 -33.19
CA ALA A 718 5.02 10.78 -34.19
C ALA A 718 4.74 9.38 -33.59
N GLY A 719 5.53 8.96 -32.61
CA GLY A 719 5.33 7.69 -31.91
C GLY A 719 4.24 7.73 -30.83
N LEU A 720 3.85 8.91 -30.33
CA LEU A 720 2.72 9.08 -29.41
C LEU A 720 1.41 8.91 -30.19
N GLY A 721 0.67 7.81 -29.99
CA GLY A 721 -0.59 7.58 -30.71
C GLY A 721 -0.45 6.72 -31.97
N ALA A 722 0.73 6.16 -32.25
CA ALA A 722 0.90 5.17 -33.33
C ALA A 722 -0.06 3.98 -33.14
N SER A 723 -0.95 3.74 -34.11
CA SER A 723 -1.92 2.65 -34.07
C SER A 723 -1.23 1.29 -34.24
N GLY A 724 -1.73 0.29 -33.49
CA GLY A 724 -1.14 -1.05 -33.45
C GLY A 724 -1.38 -1.91 -34.69
N ASP A 725 -2.34 -1.53 -35.53
CA ASP A 725 -3.01 -2.46 -36.46
C ASP A 725 -2.44 -2.51 -37.88
N SER A 726 -1.32 -1.83 -38.16
CA SER A 726 -0.72 -1.87 -39.51
C SER A 726 -0.05 -3.20 -39.88
N LYS A 727 -0.03 -4.21 -39.01
CA LYS A 727 0.37 -5.58 -39.38
C LYS A 727 -0.82 -6.33 -40.03
N ARG A 728 -1.32 -5.85 -41.16
CA ARG A 728 -1.93 -6.76 -42.14
C ARG A 728 -0.80 -7.66 -42.65
N LYS A 729 -0.89 -8.97 -42.39
CA LYS A 729 0.07 -10.00 -42.82
C LYS A 729 0.30 -9.88 -44.32
N ALA A 730 1.51 -9.51 -44.73
CA ALA A 730 1.95 -9.50 -46.13
C ALA A 730 2.24 -10.93 -46.66
N GLY A 731 1.43 -11.92 -46.27
CA GLY A 731 1.73 -13.33 -46.49
C GLY A 731 0.51 -14.21 -46.68
N ASP A 732 -0.60 -13.66 -47.19
CA ASP A 732 -1.67 -14.48 -47.76
C ASP A 732 -1.57 -14.35 -49.30
N PRO A 733 -0.79 -15.22 -49.98
CA PRO A 733 -0.55 -15.13 -51.41
C PRO A 733 -1.76 -15.54 -52.27
N ASP A 734 -2.90 -15.92 -51.69
CA ASP A 734 -4.04 -16.48 -52.44
C ASP A 734 -5.23 -15.51 -52.56
N ARG A 735 -5.02 -14.22 -52.24
CA ARG A 735 -6.03 -13.16 -52.44
C ARG A 735 -5.69 -12.24 -53.63
N ASP A 736 -5.19 -12.85 -54.70
CA ASP A 736 -5.17 -12.26 -56.04
C ASP A 736 -6.58 -12.26 -56.62
N LYS A 737 -7.37 -11.23 -56.31
CA LYS A 737 -8.45 -10.71 -57.18
C LYS A 737 -8.93 -9.35 -56.70
N ALA A 738 -8.34 -8.32 -57.31
CA ALA A 738 -8.99 -7.08 -57.73
C ALA A 738 -9.90 -6.37 -56.70
N VAL A 739 -9.34 -5.92 -55.58
CA VAL A 739 -9.94 -4.82 -54.81
C VAL A 739 -9.08 -3.58 -54.98
N ASN A 740 -9.63 -2.58 -55.66
CA ASN A 740 -9.04 -1.29 -56.00
C ASN A 740 -8.10 -0.72 -54.93
N GLU A 741 -6.82 -0.61 -55.27
CA GLU A 741 -5.78 0.04 -54.47
C GLU A 741 -6.03 1.54 -54.22
N LYS A 742 -6.99 2.14 -54.94
CA LYS A 742 -7.40 3.54 -54.78
C LYS A 742 -8.31 3.82 -53.58
N ASP A 743 -8.98 2.82 -53.00
CA ASP A 743 -9.96 3.04 -51.91
C ASP A 743 -9.36 2.91 -50.49
N ARG A 744 -8.10 2.47 -50.34
CA ARG A 744 -7.42 2.38 -49.03
C ARG A 744 -6.79 3.68 -48.54
N LYS A 745 -6.92 4.77 -49.29
CA LYS A 745 -6.33 6.08 -48.94
C LYS A 745 -7.07 6.83 -47.81
N GLY A 746 -8.10 6.23 -47.23
CA GLY A 746 -8.92 6.82 -46.16
C GLY A 746 -8.72 6.22 -44.76
N GLU A 747 -7.93 5.15 -44.62
CA GLU A 747 -7.68 4.53 -43.31
C GLU A 747 -6.67 5.42 -42.58
N THR A 748 -7.17 6.21 -41.63
CA THR A 748 -6.46 7.26 -40.89
C THR A 748 -5.08 6.81 -40.43
N ASP A 749 -4.04 7.22 -41.17
CA ASP A 749 -2.67 7.12 -40.71
C ASP A 749 -2.60 7.73 -39.32
N ALA A 750 -2.07 6.98 -38.36
CA ALA A 750 -1.93 7.44 -36.99
C ALA A 750 -1.06 8.70 -36.97
N VAL A 751 -1.71 9.86 -36.95
CA VAL A 751 -1.07 11.18 -37.03
C VAL A 751 -0.20 11.45 -35.81
N GLY A 752 -0.34 10.65 -34.77
CA GLY A 752 0.35 10.84 -33.50
C GLY A 752 -0.23 12.01 -32.71
N ASN A 753 0.57 12.66 -31.86
CA ASN A 753 0.13 13.87 -31.14
C ASN A 753 0.10 15.08 -32.11
N ALA A 754 -1.01 15.19 -32.84
CA ALA A 754 -1.21 16.12 -33.94
C ALA A 754 -0.98 17.60 -33.57
N PRO A 755 -1.44 18.13 -32.42
CA PRO A 755 -1.17 19.53 -32.04
C PRO A 755 0.32 19.86 -31.96
N LEU A 756 1.12 19.01 -31.32
CA LEU A 756 2.54 19.26 -31.16
C LEU A 756 3.29 19.06 -32.48
N ARG A 757 2.91 18.07 -33.31
CA ARG A 757 3.51 17.89 -34.66
C ARG A 757 3.21 19.07 -35.58
N LEU A 758 2.00 19.61 -35.54
CA LEU A 758 1.64 20.82 -36.29
C LEU A 758 2.58 21.96 -35.92
N TRP A 759 2.74 22.21 -34.63
CA TRP A 759 3.60 23.27 -34.14
C TRP A 759 5.08 23.07 -34.53
N ILE A 760 5.61 21.83 -34.42
CA ILE A 760 6.98 21.50 -34.85
C ILE A 760 7.12 21.72 -36.36
N GLY A 761 6.14 21.25 -37.14
CA GLY A 761 6.10 21.39 -38.59
C GLY A 761 6.07 22.84 -39.05
N GLU A 762 5.42 23.74 -38.31
CA GLU A 762 5.48 25.19 -38.56
C GLU A 762 6.88 25.75 -38.33
N ARG A 763 7.60 25.29 -37.29
CA ARG A 763 8.99 25.69 -37.06
C ARG A 763 9.91 25.18 -38.16
N PHE A 764 9.74 23.93 -38.63
CA PHE A 764 10.48 23.42 -39.79
C PHE A 764 10.20 24.23 -41.05
N LEU A 765 8.94 24.57 -41.30
CA LEU A 765 8.55 25.40 -42.44
C LEU A 765 9.25 26.78 -42.40
N GLU A 766 9.27 27.42 -41.23
CA GLU A 766 9.98 28.68 -41.00
C GLU A 766 11.48 28.56 -41.28
N MET A 767 12.12 27.50 -40.79
CA MET A 767 13.54 27.23 -41.02
C MET A 767 13.88 26.94 -42.49
N TYR A 768 13.04 26.18 -43.20
CA TYR A 768 13.26 25.90 -44.62
C TYR A 768 13.09 27.13 -45.48
N LYS A 769 12.11 28.00 -45.18
CA LYS A 769 11.97 29.30 -45.84
C LYS A 769 13.20 30.17 -45.62
N ARG A 770 13.70 30.27 -44.38
CA ARG A 770 14.93 31.03 -44.07
C ARG A 770 16.17 30.52 -44.80
N LYS A 771 16.28 29.20 -44.99
CA LYS A 771 17.40 28.56 -45.71
C LYS A 771 17.22 28.54 -47.24
N GLY A 772 16.14 29.12 -47.79
CA GLY A 772 15.84 29.10 -49.23
C GLY A 772 15.56 27.70 -49.80
N LYS A 773 15.08 26.76 -48.97
CA LYS A 773 14.79 25.36 -49.35
C LYS A 773 13.32 25.19 -49.76
N ASP A 774 12.88 25.88 -50.81
CA ASP A 774 11.46 26.00 -51.19
C ASP A 774 10.76 24.66 -51.41
N LYS A 775 11.44 23.68 -52.03
CA LYS A 775 10.88 22.33 -52.23
C LYS A 775 10.52 21.64 -50.91
N LYS A 776 11.40 21.75 -49.90
CA LYS A 776 11.15 21.19 -48.56
C LYS A 776 10.09 21.99 -47.81
N ALA A 777 10.07 23.30 -47.98
CA ALA A 777 9.03 24.16 -47.41
C ALA A 777 7.63 23.79 -47.96
N LEU A 778 7.49 23.57 -49.26
CA LEU A 778 6.22 23.14 -49.87
C LEU A 778 5.78 21.77 -49.36
N ALA A 779 6.70 20.81 -49.26
CA ALA A 779 6.40 19.48 -48.71
C ALA A 779 5.95 19.57 -47.24
N GLN A 780 6.64 20.38 -46.41
CA GLN A 780 6.27 20.58 -45.02
C GLN A 780 4.92 21.29 -44.88
N ALA A 781 4.61 22.27 -45.75
CA ALA A 781 3.31 22.93 -45.74
C ALA A 781 2.15 21.95 -46.05
N ALA A 782 2.36 21.02 -46.98
CA ALA A 782 1.39 19.96 -47.26
C ALA A 782 1.20 19.02 -46.05
N ALA A 783 2.29 18.63 -45.37
CA ALA A 783 2.22 17.83 -44.15
C ALA A 783 1.48 18.57 -43.02
N ASN A 784 1.79 19.86 -42.81
CA ASN A 784 1.13 20.70 -41.80
C ASN A 784 -0.38 20.81 -42.04
N LYS A 785 -0.83 20.88 -43.31
CA LYS A 785 -2.26 20.84 -43.64
C LYS A 785 -2.92 19.53 -43.18
N GLY A 786 -2.23 18.40 -43.31
CA GLY A 786 -2.67 17.13 -42.76
C GLY A 786 -2.80 17.16 -41.23
N TYR A 787 -1.82 17.75 -40.54
CA TYR A 787 -1.87 17.91 -39.09
C TYR A 787 -2.98 18.86 -38.63
N GLN A 788 -3.24 19.95 -39.36
CA GLN A 788 -4.37 20.87 -39.09
C GLN A 788 -5.71 20.13 -39.15
N LEU A 789 -5.95 19.37 -40.22
CA LEU A 789 -7.17 18.56 -40.34
C LEU A 789 -7.31 17.55 -39.19
N ALA A 790 -6.20 16.99 -38.71
CA ALA A 790 -6.23 16.09 -37.56
C ALA A 790 -6.56 16.83 -36.26
N VAL A 791 -6.03 18.04 -36.06
CA VAL A 791 -6.36 18.89 -34.90
C VAL A 791 -7.82 19.33 -34.92
N GLU A 792 -8.35 19.73 -36.08
CA GLU A 792 -9.78 20.09 -36.25
C GLU A 792 -10.69 18.90 -35.90
N LYS A 793 -10.37 17.70 -36.38
CA LYS A 793 -11.09 16.48 -36.00
C LYS A 793 -11.05 16.19 -34.50
N LEU A 794 -9.95 16.53 -33.82
CA LEU A 794 -9.86 16.36 -32.38
C LEU A 794 -10.74 17.38 -31.64
N SER A 795 -10.87 18.61 -32.13
CA SER A 795 -11.75 19.62 -31.52
C SER A 795 -13.24 19.31 -31.64
N ASP A 796 -13.63 18.47 -32.60
CA ASP A 796 -15.02 18.04 -32.81
C ASP A 796 -15.49 16.98 -31.77
N ILE A 797 -14.58 16.42 -30.97
CA ILE A 797 -14.85 15.47 -29.87
C ILE A 797 -15.20 16.25 -28.59
#